data_AF-A0A8H3J679-F1
#
_entry.id   AF-A0A8H3J679-F1
#
_cell.length_a   1.000
_cell.length_b   1.000
_cell.length_c   1.000
_cell.angle_alpha   90.00
_cell.angle_beta   90.00
_cell.angle_gamma   90.00
#
_symmetry.space_group_name_H-M   'P 1'
#
loop_
_entity.id
_entity.type
_entity.pdbx_description
1 polymer ?
#
loop_
_entity_poly.entity_id
_entity_poly.type
_entity_poly.pdbx_seq_one_letter_code
_entity_poly.pdbx_strand_id
1 'polypeptide(L)'
;MSTREVQTSSNVLCTRLHEDLTAAQSLFRVHEKLIHDKWTAKNNTKKRSHLLQLRPSMHCDQDAFLAVLNSPLPSEDAVQLRRDHKDFFLLPYMTIDTLAKDASRVLRLLHYRLFHTPEEWVPFDNMQIVAGWRGGVLAERFNDGCIILSDPFYGKWTPFSASDVHSGKSYGVPRALSILMAQSKLVRFLRDFIESMIPNIPGVTSKDILKDTTLTELSLSWPHRTEELPELKFGKIYHSEPFNSPPVFDRDTIDRLLEVVSSKQDEAQDHLWLLQTDPAYFYSSATHHKEFNLDTIPGSTTNRTSKIQYLGGKVAIYPVTQVQHWTYLYEEIRNVRHHYDAYPGCIMAGQPLPESYERALAALSHVVQKLLAHQSEHIHNLIFASPAWRSMWQIDAALSTEDKIILERKDRQSIRFRDYYSTDRILYCVKVLSELPDSEGSMDISMALKSLDLYLAGCTEEEAAKIDPVVYRSITDMAAMYQVFTALRMHRPSISQHYATDAEVVKSRDSRFWRIGCKDFQNYHFRFGGALENIDKFRMPEGSKNKQWLDEADRARKALTQLWSRVRENYRKMYQQFDVNSADSKDLLHIFSYCDSPDLQATIAQERTEILRSIQPQPRILSSIPHASAIEDIPRKMANLGEEPKQKNKSKCVSLDSEVPSNEPAIPPKDESSMTKLPLPKRSKSRDTIRRLFPAVMSDLKSTIHWQDFVATMCDLGFHSEHRGGSEWTFKSLGSDEKGRIGSEKEDTNRSKKSIVIHEPHPQHRLAAVSLQWIGKRLSRRFGLGRESFEDI
;
A
#
# COMPACT_ATOMS: atom_id res chain seq x y z
N MET A 1 -1.03 44.12 2.91
CA MET A 1 -1.76 44.55 4.13
C MET A 1 -0.76 45.16 5.10
N SER A 2 -1.17 46.25 5.73
CA SER A 2 -0.52 46.79 6.92
C SER A 2 -0.66 45.83 8.10
N THR A 3 0.30 45.87 9.04
CA THR A 3 0.27 45.05 10.25
C THR A 3 -1.02 45.21 11.06
N ARG A 4 -1.60 46.42 11.09
CA ARG A 4 -2.88 46.70 11.77
C ARG A 4 -4.06 45.95 11.13
N GLU A 5 -4.14 45.89 9.81
CA GLU A 5 -5.17 45.08 9.12
C GLU A 5 -4.98 43.59 9.43
N VAL A 6 -3.73 43.09 9.44
CA VAL A 6 -3.44 41.68 9.71
C VAL A 6 -3.82 41.30 11.14
N GLN A 7 -3.42 42.11 12.12
CA GLN A 7 -3.81 41.94 13.53
C GLN A 7 -5.33 41.98 13.68
N THR A 8 -6.02 42.92 13.02
CA THR A 8 -7.48 43.01 13.07
C THR A 8 -8.14 41.76 12.48
N SER A 9 -7.72 41.31 11.30
CA SER A 9 -8.26 40.10 10.66
C SER A 9 -8.00 38.83 11.48
N SER A 10 -6.79 38.67 12.02
CA SER A 10 -6.42 37.52 12.84
C SER A 10 -7.22 37.50 14.14
N ASN A 11 -7.30 38.64 14.85
CA ASN A 11 -8.09 38.76 16.08
C ASN A 11 -9.57 38.44 15.83
N VAL A 12 -10.18 38.95 14.76
CA VAL A 12 -11.59 38.65 14.42
C VAL A 12 -11.82 37.16 14.16
N LEU A 13 -10.90 36.49 13.44
CA LEU A 13 -10.99 35.05 13.20
C LEU A 13 -10.81 34.24 14.50
N CYS A 14 -9.83 34.59 15.33
CA CYS A 14 -9.53 33.87 16.57
C CYS A 14 -10.61 34.06 17.64
N THR A 15 -11.14 35.29 17.79
CA THR A 15 -12.27 35.56 18.70
C THR A 15 -13.49 34.75 18.29
N ARG A 16 -13.88 34.77 17.00
CA ARG A 16 -15.02 33.98 16.51
C ARG A 16 -14.79 32.48 16.69
N LEU A 17 -13.60 31.98 16.36
CA LEU A 17 -13.23 30.58 16.54
C LEU A 17 -13.38 30.15 18.01
N HIS A 18 -12.91 30.97 18.95
CA HIS A 18 -13.04 30.71 20.39
C HIS A 18 -14.50 30.79 20.89
N GLU A 19 -15.27 31.79 20.45
CA GLU A 19 -16.69 31.95 20.78
C GLU A 19 -17.53 30.77 20.26
N ASP A 20 -17.39 30.41 18.98
CA ASP A 20 -18.13 29.32 18.37
C ASP A 20 -17.68 27.95 18.94
N LEU A 21 -16.39 27.76 19.23
CA LEU A 21 -15.87 26.54 19.87
C LEU A 21 -16.45 26.36 21.29
N THR A 22 -16.39 27.40 22.12
CA THR A 22 -16.88 27.35 23.50
C THR A 22 -18.39 27.12 23.54
N ALA A 23 -19.15 27.77 22.65
CA ALA A 23 -20.59 27.55 22.52
C ALA A 23 -20.91 26.12 22.05
N ALA A 24 -20.22 25.62 21.02
CA ALA A 24 -20.41 24.27 20.49
C ALA A 24 -20.05 23.19 21.52
N GLN A 25 -18.90 23.29 22.20
CA GLN A 25 -18.51 22.41 23.30
C GLN A 25 -19.59 22.36 24.40
N SER A 26 -20.10 23.52 24.82
CA SER A 26 -21.09 23.61 25.90
C SER A 26 -22.41 22.95 25.52
N LEU A 27 -22.96 23.29 24.33
CA LEU A 27 -24.20 22.71 23.83
C LEU A 27 -24.05 21.20 23.55
N PHE A 28 -22.92 20.76 23.00
CA PHE A 28 -22.67 19.36 22.70
C PHE A 28 -22.56 18.51 23.98
N ARG A 29 -21.87 18.98 25.03
CA ARG A 29 -21.79 18.27 26.33
C ARG A 29 -23.17 18.00 26.93
N VAL A 30 -24.12 18.92 26.80
CA VAL A 30 -25.48 18.77 27.35
C VAL A 30 -26.39 17.91 26.44
N HIS A 31 -26.14 17.90 25.12
CA HIS A 31 -27.07 17.31 24.15
C HIS A 31 -26.50 16.18 23.28
N GLU A 32 -25.28 15.68 23.55
CA GLU A 32 -24.54 14.63 22.82
C GLU A 32 -25.46 13.50 22.31
N LYS A 33 -26.16 12.82 23.22
CA LYS A 33 -27.07 11.71 22.91
C LYS A 33 -28.25 12.13 22.02
N LEU A 34 -28.84 13.30 22.27
CA LEU A 34 -29.96 13.81 21.48
C LEU A 34 -29.54 14.14 20.04
N ILE A 35 -28.33 14.66 19.86
CA ILE A 35 -27.74 14.95 18.55
C ILE A 35 -27.42 13.65 17.80
N HIS A 36 -26.81 12.68 18.49
CA HIS A 36 -26.55 11.33 17.96
C HIS A 36 -27.83 10.66 17.47
N ASP A 37 -28.83 10.50 18.33
CA ASP A 37 -30.05 9.75 18.06
C ASP A 37 -30.89 10.42 16.94
N LYS A 38 -30.93 11.77 16.92
CA LYS A 38 -31.55 12.52 15.82
C LYS A 38 -30.79 12.46 14.50
N TRP A 39 -29.47 12.24 14.50
CA TRP A 39 -28.68 12.17 13.27
C TRP A 39 -28.71 10.78 12.65
N THR A 40 -28.51 9.75 13.46
CA THR A 40 -28.55 8.35 13.02
C THR A 40 -29.94 7.93 12.53
N ALA A 41 -31.03 8.48 13.10
CA ALA A 41 -32.40 8.28 12.63
C ALA A 41 -32.75 8.97 11.28
N LYS A 42 -31.87 9.81 10.72
CA LYS A 42 -32.10 10.42 9.39
C LYS A 42 -31.58 9.49 8.30
N ASN A 43 -32.44 9.12 7.35
CA ASN A 43 -31.99 8.49 6.11
C ASN A 43 -31.15 9.47 5.27
N ASN A 44 -30.40 8.96 4.30
CA ASN A 44 -29.40 9.75 3.58
C ASN A 44 -30.01 10.95 2.83
N THR A 45 -31.24 10.84 2.30
CA THR A 45 -31.97 11.99 1.73
C THR A 45 -32.23 13.08 2.78
N LYS A 46 -32.74 12.73 3.96
CA LYS A 46 -32.95 13.68 5.07
C LYS A 46 -31.64 14.30 5.58
N LYS A 47 -30.54 13.54 5.61
CA LYS A 47 -29.20 14.06 5.92
C LYS A 47 -28.76 15.12 4.90
N ARG A 48 -28.89 14.84 3.58
CA ARG A 48 -28.54 15.79 2.50
C ARG A 48 -29.34 17.10 2.61
N SER A 49 -30.66 17.01 2.76
CA SER A 49 -31.52 18.19 2.89
C SER A 49 -31.16 19.04 4.12
N HIS A 50 -30.84 18.41 5.26
CA HIS A 50 -30.44 19.10 6.48
C HIS A 50 -29.09 19.83 6.31
N LEU A 51 -28.11 19.19 5.68
CA LEU A 51 -26.80 19.81 5.39
C LEU A 51 -26.92 21.01 4.44
N LEU A 52 -27.78 20.91 3.42
CA LEU A 52 -28.08 22.01 2.49
C LEU A 52 -28.86 23.15 3.15
N GLN A 53 -29.74 22.86 4.11
CA GLN A 53 -30.43 23.89 4.90
C GLN A 53 -29.46 24.67 5.80
N LEU A 54 -28.45 24.00 6.38
CA LEU A 54 -27.40 24.64 7.16
C LEU A 54 -26.42 25.46 6.29
N ARG A 55 -26.06 24.93 5.12
CA ARG A 55 -25.08 25.55 4.22
C ARG A 55 -25.44 25.27 2.76
N PRO A 56 -26.23 26.13 2.11
CA PRO A 56 -26.62 25.96 0.70
C PRO A 56 -25.43 25.91 -0.28
N SER A 57 -24.27 26.44 0.11
CA SER A 57 -23.02 26.42 -0.67
C SER A 57 -22.10 25.21 -0.40
N MET A 58 -22.59 24.18 0.30
CA MET A 58 -21.83 22.93 0.48
C MET A 58 -21.75 22.15 -0.84
N HIS A 59 -20.58 21.67 -1.22
CA HIS A 59 -20.39 20.88 -2.45
C HIS A 59 -20.99 19.48 -2.30
N CYS A 60 -21.51 18.93 -3.40
CA CYS A 60 -22.02 17.56 -3.43
C CYS A 60 -20.94 16.55 -3.05
N ASP A 61 -19.86 16.47 -3.82
CA ASP A 61 -18.89 15.37 -3.79
C ASP A 61 -17.45 15.86 -4.06
N GLN A 62 -16.51 14.91 -4.09
CA GLN A 62 -15.11 15.19 -4.37
C GLN A 62 -14.88 15.59 -5.83
N ASP A 63 -15.61 14.98 -6.77
CA ASP A 63 -15.44 15.18 -8.22
C ASP A 63 -15.85 16.58 -8.67
N ALA A 64 -16.84 17.19 -8.02
CA ALA A 64 -17.20 18.58 -8.23
C ALA A 64 -16.07 19.55 -7.83
N PHE A 65 -15.42 19.33 -6.69
CA PHE A 65 -14.24 20.10 -6.31
C PHE A 65 -13.06 19.86 -7.26
N LEU A 66 -12.81 18.61 -7.64
CA LEU A 66 -11.74 18.25 -8.56
C LEU A 66 -11.98 18.79 -9.98
N ALA A 67 -13.25 18.93 -10.40
CA ALA A 67 -13.62 19.60 -11.65
C ALA A 67 -13.40 21.12 -11.60
N VAL A 68 -13.65 21.77 -10.47
CA VAL A 68 -13.29 23.19 -10.26
C VAL A 68 -11.76 23.37 -10.24
N LEU A 69 -11.02 22.46 -9.61
CA LEU A 69 -9.55 22.47 -9.59
C LEU A 69 -8.95 22.29 -10.99
N ASN A 70 -9.50 21.37 -11.80
CA ASN A 70 -9.00 21.01 -13.14
C ASN A 70 -9.78 21.64 -14.31
N SER A 71 -10.58 22.67 -14.07
CA SER A 71 -11.42 23.30 -15.09
C SER A 71 -10.59 23.75 -16.32
N PRO A 72 -11.01 23.41 -17.56
CA PRO A 72 -10.28 23.72 -18.80
C PRO A 72 -10.44 25.16 -19.29
N LEU A 73 -11.16 26.00 -18.53
CA LEU A 73 -11.41 27.42 -18.83
C LEU A 73 -10.11 28.24 -19.05
N PRO A 74 -10.20 29.40 -19.72
CA PRO A 74 -9.12 30.39 -19.77
C PRO A 74 -8.58 30.72 -18.37
N SER A 75 -7.30 31.12 -18.25
CA SER A 75 -6.64 31.22 -16.94
C SER A 75 -7.33 32.18 -15.97
N GLU A 76 -7.88 33.29 -16.46
CA GLU A 76 -8.60 34.27 -15.66
C GLU A 76 -9.97 33.74 -15.20
N ASP A 77 -10.79 33.21 -16.11
CA ASP A 77 -12.08 32.57 -15.81
C ASP A 77 -11.92 31.38 -14.85
N ALA A 78 -10.88 30.57 -15.05
CA ALA A 78 -10.55 29.45 -14.18
C ALA A 78 -10.10 29.92 -12.78
N VAL A 79 -9.36 31.03 -12.68
CA VAL A 79 -9.02 31.66 -11.39
C VAL A 79 -10.27 32.20 -10.71
N GLN A 80 -11.17 32.86 -11.45
CA GLN A 80 -12.41 33.40 -10.88
C GLN A 80 -13.34 32.28 -10.40
N LEU A 81 -13.58 31.24 -11.22
CA LEU A 81 -14.32 30.05 -10.83
C LEU A 81 -13.75 29.42 -9.53
N ARG A 82 -12.43 29.36 -9.37
CA ARG A 82 -11.81 28.86 -8.14
C ARG A 82 -12.01 29.79 -6.94
N ARG A 83 -12.05 31.12 -7.14
CA ARG A 83 -12.37 32.10 -6.08
C ARG A 83 -13.84 32.04 -5.66
N ASP A 84 -14.76 31.89 -6.60
CA ASP A 84 -16.19 31.73 -6.32
C ASP A 84 -16.43 30.46 -5.47
N HIS A 85 -15.60 29.43 -5.69
CA HIS A 85 -15.60 28.16 -4.96
C HIS A 85 -14.48 28.05 -3.90
N LYS A 86 -13.97 29.18 -3.38
CA LYS A 86 -12.84 29.24 -2.42
C LYS A 86 -13.02 28.32 -1.21
N ASP A 87 -14.25 28.13 -0.76
CA ASP A 87 -14.58 27.28 0.40
C ASP A 87 -14.25 25.79 0.17
N PHE A 88 -14.22 25.32 -1.08
CA PHE A 88 -13.79 23.95 -1.38
C PHE A 88 -12.28 23.78 -1.13
N PHE A 89 -11.49 24.84 -1.37
CA PHE A 89 -10.05 24.86 -1.16
C PHE A 89 -9.65 25.09 0.31
N LEU A 90 -10.60 25.49 1.17
CA LEU A 90 -10.40 25.59 2.62
C LEU A 90 -10.76 24.31 3.36
N LEU A 91 -11.80 23.59 2.90
CA LEU A 91 -12.34 22.40 3.56
C LEU A 91 -12.69 21.31 2.51
N PRO A 92 -11.70 20.73 1.79
CA PRO A 92 -11.90 19.84 0.63
C PRO A 92 -12.48 18.45 0.96
N TYR A 93 -12.77 18.19 2.24
CA TYR A 93 -13.43 16.98 2.75
C TYR A 93 -14.88 17.22 3.21
N MET A 94 -15.35 18.47 3.24
CA MET A 94 -16.69 18.85 3.75
C MET A 94 -17.77 18.76 2.66
N THR A 95 -17.85 17.59 2.00
CA THR A 95 -18.83 17.31 0.94
C THR A 95 -20.13 16.73 1.51
N ILE A 96 -21.27 17.05 0.88
CA ILE A 96 -22.59 16.51 1.24
C ILE A 96 -22.59 14.97 1.16
N ASP A 97 -22.05 14.39 0.08
CA ASP A 97 -21.86 12.95 -0.06
C ASP A 97 -21.02 12.36 1.06
N THR A 98 -19.93 13.02 1.41
CA THR A 98 -19.02 12.55 2.46
C THR A 98 -19.71 12.52 3.82
N LEU A 99 -20.46 13.56 4.17
CA LEU A 99 -21.13 13.70 5.47
C LEU A 99 -22.52 13.01 5.55
N ALA A 100 -23.21 12.82 4.43
CA ALA A 100 -24.54 12.21 4.39
C ALA A 100 -24.51 10.70 4.14
N LYS A 101 -23.51 10.16 3.42
CA LYS A 101 -23.43 8.71 3.19
C LYS A 101 -23.15 7.94 4.48
N ASP A 102 -22.18 8.40 5.27
CA ASP A 102 -21.76 7.78 6.53
C ASP A 102 -22.11 8.70 7.71
N ALA A 103 -23.04 8.26 8.57
CA ALA A 103 -23.53 9.04 9.71
C ALA A 103 -22.42 9.39 10.72
N SER A 104 -21.39 8.53 10.85
CA SER A 104 -20.34 8.67 11.85
C SER A 104 -19.46 9.89 11.64
N ARG A 105 -19.42 10.48 10.43
CA ARG A 105 -18.46 11.54 10.09
C ARG A 105 -18.78 12.90 10.70
N VAL A 106 -20.04 13.33 10.66
CA VAL A 106 -20.44 14.57 11.34
C VAL A 106 -20.25 14.40 12.85
N LEU A 107 -20.59 13.23 13.38
CA LEU A 107 -20.42 12.85 14.78
C LEU A 107 -18.93 12.86 15.20
N ARG A 108 -18.04 12.28 14.39
CA ARG A 108 -16.59 12.28 14.62
C ARG A 108 -15.97 13.67 14.46
N LEU A 109 -16.45 14.51 13.54
CA LEU A 109 -16.04 15.93 13.49
C LEU A 109 -16.43 16.66 14.78
N LEU A 110 -17.69 16.51 15.24
CA LEU A 110 -18.14 17.10 16.51
C LEU A 110 -17.27 16.64 17.69
N HIS A 111 -16.84 15.37 17.72
CA HIS A 111 -15.92 14.88 18.73
C HIS A 111 -14.52 15.51 18.58
N TYR A 112 -13.78 15.21 17.51
CA TYR A 112 -12.37 15.55 17.41
C TYR A 112 -12.07 17.03 17.10
N ARG A 113 -13.02 17.81 16.57
CA ARG A 113 -12.85 19.26 16.32
C ARG A 113 -13.40 20.15 17.43
N LEU A 114 -14.12 19.61 18.41
CA LEU A 114 -14.55 20.35 19.60
C LEU A 114 -13.71 20.03 20.85
N PHE A 115 -13.10 18.84 20.95
CA PHE A 115 -12.37 18.42 22.15
C PHE A 115 -10.83 18.41 22.01
N HIS A 116 -10.29 18.84 20.87
CA HIS A 116 -8.88 19.17 20.68
C HIS A 116 -8.71 20.68 20.41
N THR A 117 -7.52 21.20 20.66
CA THR A 117 -7.17 22.61 20.43
C THR A 117 -7.08 22.94 18.93
N PRO A 118 -7.22 24.22 18.56
CA PRO A 118 -6.91 24.68 17.20
C PRO A 118 -5.46 24.44 16.77
N GLU A 119 -4.50 24.46 17.70
CA GLU A 119 -3.07 24.20 17.43
C GLU A 119 -2.82 22.77 16.94
N GLU A 120 -3.36 21.76 17.64
CA GLU A 120 -3.19 20.34 17.27
C GLU A 120 -3.62 20.05 15.82
N TRP A 121 -4.58 20.83 15.31
CA TRP A 121 -5.09 20.71 13.94
C TRP A 121 -4.30 21.50 12.88
N VAL A 122 -3.42 22.43 13.26
CA VAL A 122 -2.62 23.25 12.32
C VAL A 122 -1.82 22.41 11.32
N PRO A 123 -1.15 21.29 11.67
CA PRO A 123 -0.38 20.51 10.70
C PRO A 123 -1.25 19.96 9.55
N PHE A 124 -2.41 19.42 9.92
CA PHE A 124 -3.38 18.84 8.99
C PHE A 124 -4.08 19.93 8.18
N ASP A 125 -4.60 20.99 8.81
CA ASP A 125 -5.31 22.08 8.13
C ASP A 125 -4.39 22.80 7.13
N ASN A 126 -3.11 22.97 7.49
CA ASN A 126 -2.06 23.49 6.61
C ASN A 126 -1.76 22.60 5.38
N MET A 127 -2.01 21.29 5.47
CA MET A 127 -1.90 20.34 4.36
C MET A 127 -3.14 20.40 3.45
N GLN A 128 -4.35 20.46 4.02
CA GLN A 128 -5.60 20.52 3.24
C GLN A 128 -5.66 21.75 2.31
N ILE A 129 -5.11 22.90 2.73
CA ILE A 129 -5.12 24.12 1.92
C ILE A 129 -4.06 24.18 0.80
N VAL A 130 -3.16 23.19 0.66
CA VAL A 130 -2.03 23.23 -0.30
C VAL A 130 -2.50 23.38 -1.75
N ALA A 131 -3.56 22.69 -2.16
CA ALA A 131 -4.11 22.81 -3.51
C ALA A 131 -4.67 24.22 -3.79
N GLY A 132 -5.30 24.85 -2.80
CA GLY A 132 -5.79 26.23 -2.89
C GLY A 132 -4.66 27.27 -2.93
N TRP A 133 -3.56 26.97 -2.25
CA TRP A 133 -2.34 27.78 -2.26
C TRP A 133 -1.67 27.72 -3.64
N ARG A 134 -1.31 26.53 -4.14
CA ARG A 134 -0.72 26.32 -5.48
C ARG A 134 -1.63 26.81 -6.61
N GLY A 135 -2.95 26.69 -6.46
CA GLY A 135 -3.92 27.14 -7.44
C GLY A 135 -4.14 28.66 -7.53
N GLY A 136 -3.43 29.46 -6.71
CA GLY A 136 -3.55 30.92 -6.65
C GLY A 136 -4.83 31.43 -5.97
N VAL A 137 -5.56 30.56 -5.27
CA VAL A 137 -6.92 30.83 -4.75
C VAL A 137 -6.89 31.47 -3.37
N LEU A 138 -5.89 31.13 -2.55
CA LEU A 138 -5.81 31.52 -1.13
C LEU A 138 -4.76 32.61 -0.85
N ALA A 139 -3.87 32.90 -1.81
CA ALA A 139 -2.74 33.82 -1.65
C ALA A 139 -3.11 35.31 -1.87
N GLU A 140 -4.21 35.78 -1.29
CA GLU A 140 -4.82 37.07 -1.70
C GLU A 140 -4.09 38.34 -1.26
N ARG A 141 -3.38 38.33 -0.11
CA ARG A 141 -2.81 39.56 0.47
C ARG A 141 -1.51 39.31 1.25
N PHE A 142 -0.40 39.86 0.76
CA PHE A 142 0.91 39.80 1.41
C PHE A 142 1.04 40.72 2.64
N ASN A 143 1.84 40.29 3.60
CA ASN A 143 2.47 41.09 4.65
C ASN A 143 3.83 40.43 4.98
N ASP A 144 4.78 41.23 5.44
CA ASP A 144 6.19 40.89 5.74
C ASP A 144 6.39 40.13 7.06
N GLY A 145 5.42 40.17 7.98
CA GLY A 145 5.43 39.37 9.20
C GLY A 145 4.82 37.98 9.04
N CYS A 146 4.67 37.30 10.17
CA CYS A 146 4.04 36.00 10.33
C CYS A 146 2.94 36.06 11.40
N ILE A 147 2.12 35.02 11.50
CA ILE A 147 1.20 34.80 12.62
C ILE A 147 1.63 33.52 13.34
N ILE A 148 1.72 33.59 14.66
CA ILE A 148 1.99 32.45 15.53
C ILE A 148 0.73 31.57 15.57
N LEU A 149 0.87 30.28 15.27
CA LEU A 149 -0.21 29.28 15.34
C LEU A 149 0.14 28.19 16.37
N SER A 150 0.71 28.62 17.49
CA SER A 150 1.04 27.81 18.66
C SER A 150 0.73 28.58 19.94
N ASP A 151 0.31 27.87 20.98
CA ASP A 151 -0.08 28.45 22.27
C ASP A 151 1.13 28.89 23.12
N PRO A 152 0.97 29.87 24.03
CA PRO A 152 -0.24 30.63 24.36
C PRO A 152 -0.43 31.89 23.48
N PHE A 153 0.11 31.87 22.26
CA PHE A 153 0.19 33.04 21.38
C PHE A 153 -0.56 32.84 20.05
N TYR A 154 -1.49 31.88 20.01
CA TYR A 154 -2.31 31.56 18.83
C TYR A 154 -2.97 32.81 18.23
N GLY A 155 -2.79 33.02 16.93
CA GLY A 155 -3.33 34.17 16.19
C GLY A 155 -2.54 35.47 16.31
N LYS A 156 -1.51 35.58 17.17
CA LYS A 156 -0.74 36.82 17.32
C LYS A 156 0.22 37.04 16.15
N TRP A 157 0.27 38.27 15.65
CA TRP A 157 1.26 38.69 14.65
C TRP A 157 2.66 38.83 15.27
N THR A 158 3.69 38.44 14.52
CA THR A 158 5.11 38.57 14.84
C THR A 158 5.90 39.03 13.61
N PRO A 159 7.02 39.74 13.76
CA PRO A 159 8.01 39.86 12.68
C PRO A 159 8.45 38.48 12.17
N PHE A 160 8.90 38.41 10.91
CA PHE A 160 9.42 37.17 10.33
C PHE A 160 10.65 36.66 11.11
N SER A 161 10.63 35.38 11.46
CA SER A 161 11.76 34.63 12.01
C SER A 161 11.87 33.31 11.26
N ALA A 162 13.00 33.07 10.60
CA ALA A 162 13.23 31.82 9.86
C ALA A 162 13.15 30.60 10.77
N SER A 163 13.62 30.71 12.03
CA SER A 163 13.51 29.64 13.03
C SER A 163 12.05 29.35 13.40
N ASP A 164 11.23 30.39 13.63
CA ASP A 164 9.81 30.22 13.97
C ASP A 164 8.98 29.68 12.80
N VAL A 165 9.38 29.96 11.56
CA VAL A 165 8.73 29.43 10.36
C VAL A 165 9.17 27.98 10.08
N HIS A 166 10.47 27.68 10.16
CA HIS A 166 11.00 26.33 9.90
C HIS A 166 10.56 25.32 10.96
N SER A 167 10.38 25.75 12.22
CA SER A 167 9.81 24.93 13.30
C SER A 167 8.27 24.80 13.25
N GLY A 168 7.58 25.49 12.34
CA GLY A 168 6.12 25.49 12.25
C GLY A 168 5.40 26.20 13.40
N LYS A 169 6.12 26.95 14.24
CA LYS A 169 5.59 27.77 15.33
C LYS A 169 4.77 28.96 14.81
N SER A 170 5.22 29.55 13.71
CA SER A 170 4.57 30.65 13.01
C SER A 170 4.49 30.41 11.50
N TYR A 171 3.53 31.04 10.83
CA TYR A 171 3.28 30.91 9.40
C TYR A 171 3.14 32.29 8.74
N GLY A 172 3.66 32.42 7.52
CA GLY A 172 3.51 33.63 6.71
C GLY A 172 2.04 34.04 6.55
N VAL A 173 1.75 35.33 6.73
CA VAL A 173 0.39 35.86 6.98
C VAL A 173 -0.72 35.30 6.07
N PRO A 174 -0.63 35.31 4.73
CA PRO A 174 -1.73 34.82 3.90
C PRO A 174 -2.00 33.31 4.04
N ARG A 175 -0.99 32.51 4.41
CA ARG A 175 -1.16 31.08 4.71
C ARG A 175 -1.77 30.86 6.09
N ALA A 176 -1.32 31.61 7.10
CA ALA A 176 -1.88 31.55 8.45
C ALA A 176 -3.35 31.98 8.51
N LEU A 177 -3.71 33.09 7.87
CA LEU A 177 -5.10 33.56 7.77
C LEU A 177 -6.00 32.56 7.04
N SER A 178 -5.46 31.77 6.10
CA SER A 178 -6.21 30.70 5.42
C SER A 178 -6.52 29.53 6.37
N ILE A 179 -5.58 29.14 7.23
CA ILE A 179 -5.78 28.11 8.28
C ILE A 179 -6.83 28.58 9.28
N LEU A 180 -6.67 29.79 9.84
CA LEU A 180 -7.61 30.38 10.80
C LEU A 180 -9.03 30.52 10.22
N MET A 181 -9.15 30.87 8.93
CA MET A 181 -10.43 30.94 8.24
C MET A 181 -11.06 29.57 7.99
N ALA A 182 -10.27 28.54 7.65
CA ALA A 182 -10.76 27.17 7.51
C ALA A 182 -11.30 26.64 8.85
N GLN A 183 -10.53 26.80 9.93
CA GLN A 183 -10.93 26.41 11.29
C GLN A 183 -12.18 27.15 11.77
N SER A 184 -12.22 28.47 11.64
CA SER A 184 -13.39 29.28 12.02
C SER A 184 -14.64 28.87 11.24
N LYS A 185 -14.53 28.62 9.92
CA LYS A 185 -15.67 28.13 9.12
C LYS A 185 -16.11 26.71 9.49
N LEU A 186 -15.20 25.83 9.88
CA LEU A 186 -15.50 24.47 10.30
C LEU A 186 -16.23 24.46 11.65
N VAL A 187 -15.67 25.11 12.67
CA VAL A 187 -16.26 25.17 14.00
C VAL A 187 -17.61 25.89 13.98
N ARG A 188 -17.75 26.97 13.20
CA ARG A 188 -19.06 27.62 12.99
C ARG A 188 -20.10 26.66 12.41
N PHE A 189 -19.76 25.91 11.35
CA PHE A 189 -20.67 24.91 10.79
C PHE A 189 -21.04 23.82 11.81
N LEU A 190 -20.11 23.36 12.64
CA LEU A 190 -20.38 22.37 13.68
C LEU A 190 -21.32 22.93 14.76
N ARG A 191 -21.16 24.20 15.13
CA ARG A 191 -22.09 24.91 16.01
C ARG A 191 -23.49 25.03 15.39
N ASP A 192 -23.59 25.50 14.14
CA ASP A 192 -24.87 25.62 13.42
C ASP A 192 -25.59 24.26 13.33
N PHE A 193 -24.82 23.18 13.13
CA PHE A 193 -25.32 21.81 13.15
C PHE A 193 -25.87 21.40 14.53
N ILE A 194 -25.15 21.69 15.63
CA ILE A 194 -25.64 21.43 17.00
C ILE A 194 -26.93 22.21 17.28
N GLU A 195 -26.93 23.52 17.02
CA GLU A 195 -28.08 24.40 17.28
C GLU A 195 -29.33 23.94 16.50
N SER A 196 -29.18 23.49 15.24
CA SER A 196 -30.28 22.94 14.42
C SER A 196 -30.82 21.56 14.86
N MET A 197 -30.09 20.85 15.73
CA MET A 197 -30.45 19.51 16.19
C MET A 197 -31.08 19.53 17.58
N ILE A 198 -30.89 20.61 18.34
CA ILE A 198 -31.61 20.89 19.59
C ILE A 198 -33.00 21.45 19.24
N PRO A 199 -34.09 21.12 19.97
CA PRO A 199 -35.38 21.77 19.76
C PRO A 199 -35.31 23.26 20.15
N ASN A 200 -35.96 24.14 19.39
CA ASN A 200 -36.22 25.51 19.86
C ASN A 200 -37.13 25.46 21.10
N ILE A 201 -36.55 25.57 22.30
CA ILE A 201 -37.28 25.74 23.55
C ILE A 201 -37.53 27.25 23.74
N PRO A 202 -38.78 27.75 23.64
CA PRO A 202 -39.04 29.18 23.81
C PRO A 202 -38.71 29.61 25.25
N GLY A 203 -37.90 30.66 25.38
CA GLY A 203 -37.54 31.24 26.69
C GLY A 203 -36.24 30.74 27.32
N VAL A 204 -35.47 29.84 26.67
CA VAL A 204 -34.10 29.50 27.11
C VAL A 204 -33.10 30.27 26.24
N THR A 205 -32.41 31.25 26.83
CA THR A 205 -31.30 31.95 26.17
C THR A 205 -30.01 31.13 26.33
N SER A 206 -29.04 31.31 25.43
CA SER A 206 -27.73 30.62 25.50
C SER A 206 -26.92 30.91 26.77
N LYS A 207 -27.35 31.85 27.61
CA LYS A 207 -26.76 32.16 28.92
C LYS A 207 -27.32 31.32 30.07
N ASP A 208 -28.52 30.75 29.91
CA ASP A 208 -29.26 30.11 31.01
C ASP A 208 -28.87 28.63 31.19
N ILE A 209 -28.40 27.99 30.12
CA ILE A 209 -27.91 26.59 30.11
C ILE A 209 -26.63 26.43 30.94
N LEU A 210 -25.87 27.51 31.17
CA LEU A 210 -24.56 27.50 31.85
C LEU A 210 -24.60 27.34 33.38
N LYS A 211 -25.75 27.01 33.98
CA LYS A 211 -25.92 26.98 35.45
C LYS A 211 -26.18 25.63 36.09
N ASP A 212 -26.67 24.64 35.35
CA ASP A 212 -27.12 23.38 35.95
C ASP A 212 -26.82 22.16 35.07
N THR A 213 -25.56 21.76 35.05
CA THR A 213 -25.15 20.43 34.60
C THR A 213 -23.89 20.03 35.36
N THR A 214 -24.01 19.07 36.27
CA THR A 214 -22.85 18.34 36.79
C THR A 214 -22.12 17.69 35.61
N LEU A 215 -20.81 17.93 35.49
CA LEU A 215 -19.99 17.46 34.38
C LEU A 215 -19.80 15.93 34.42
N THR A 216 -20.79 15.19 33.96
CA THR A 216 -20.65 13.78 33.62
C THR A 216 -19.59 13.63 32.52
N GLU A 217 -18.80 12.56 32.59
CA GLU A 217 -17.86 12.21 31.52
C GLU A 217 -18.65 11.93 30.22
N LEU A 218 -18.14 12.44 29.09
CA LEU A 218 -18.74 12.23 27.78
C LEU A 218 -18.74 10.74 27.44
N SER A 219 -19.84 10.23 26.88
CA SER A 219 -20.00 8.79 26.67
C SER A 219 -19.28 8.36 25.39
N LEU A 220 -17.95 8.16 25.50
CA LEU A 220 -17.03 7.66 24.45
C LEU A 220 -17.48 6.35 23.77
N SER A 221 -18.55 5.72 24.27
CA SER A 221 -19.24 4.54 23.76
C SER A 221 -19.97 4.72 22.43
N TRP A 222 -19.55 5.64 21.55
CA TRP A 222 -20.08 5.75 20.19
C TRP A 222 -19.43 4.66 19.32
N PRO A 223 -20.17 3.62 18.90
CA PRO A 223 -19.59 2.48 18.21
C PRO A 223 -18.93 2.94 16.91
N HIS A 224 -17.67 2.55 16.70
CA HIS A 224 -16.89 2.91 15.51
C HIS A 224 -17.34 2.18 14.23
N ARG A 225 -18.66 2.00 14.04
CA ARG A 225 -19.25 1.61 12.76
C ARG A 225 -19.16 2.79 11.80
N THR A 226 -18.03 2.90 11.12
CA THR A 226 -18.07 3.35 9.73
C THR A 226 -19.03 2.43 8.97
N GLU A 227 -20.07 2.99 8.34
CA GLU A 227 -20.63 2.33 7.17
C GLU A 227 -19.50 2.32 6.13
N GLU A 228 -18.98 1.13 5.82
CA GLU A 228 -17.84 1.01 4.92
C GLU A 228 -18.21 1.60 3.56
N LEU A 229 -17.44 2.59 3.11
CA LEU A 229 -17.47 2.99 1.71
C LEU A 229 -17.10 1.78 0.86
N PRO A 230 -17.64 1.65 -0.38
CA PRO A 230 -17.23 0.60 -1.30
C PRO A 230 -15.70 0.50 -1.33
N GLU A 231 -15.17 -0.69 -1.06
CA GLU A 231 -13.86 -0.94 -0.41
C GLU A 231 -12.71 -0.05 -0.92
N LEU A 232 -12.57 1.17 -0.37
CA LEU A 232 -11.60 2.14 -0.87
C LEU A 232 -10.17 1.69 -0.54
N LYS A 233 -9.45 1.31 -1.59
CA LYS A 233 -8.20 0.58 -1.52
C LYS A 233 -7.05 1.43 -0.98
N PHE A 234 -6.79 2.62 -1.49
CA PHE A 234 -5.90 3.60 -0.86
C PHE A 234 -6.61 4.46 0.19
N GLY A 235 -7.94 4.58 0.09
CA GLY A 235 -8.73 5.59 0.78
C GLY A 235 -8.90 5.38 2.28
N LYS A 236 -8.73 4.15 2.80
CA LYS A 236 -8.68 3.89 4.26
C LYS A 236 -7.64 4.78 4.97
N ILE A 237 -6.51 5.02 4.30
CA ILE A 237 -5.44 5.91 4.76
C ILE A 237 -5.93 7.37 4.73
N TYR A 238 -6.17 7.92 3.52
CA TYR A 238 -6.30 9.37 3.32
C TYR A 238 -7.73 9.95 3.42
N HIS A 239 -8.79 9.13 3.47
CA HIS A 239 -10.17 9.64 3.67
C HIS A 239 -10.56 9.75 5.15
N SER A 240 -9.90 9.00 6.04
CA SER A 240 -10.32 8.92 7.44
C SER A 240 -9.75 10.05 8.31
N GLU A 241 -8.59 10.62 7.93
CA GLU A 241 -7.88 11.67 8.67
C GLU A 241 -8.75 12.86 9.17
N PRO A 242 -9.63 13.48 8.36
CA PRO A 242 -10.44 14.62 8.83
C PRO A 242 -11.47 14.24 9.90
N PHE A 243 -11.70 12.93 10.10
CA PHE A 243 -12.71 12.34 10.96
C PHE A 243 -12.07 11.52 12.10
N ASN A 244 -10.76 11.60 12.29
CA ASN A 244 -10.02 10.97 13.38
C ASN A 244 -9.55 12.05 14.39
N SER A 245 -8.84 11.62 15.44
CA SER A 245 -8.00 12.49 16.28
C SER A 245 -7.03 13.31 15.41
N PRO A 246 -6.58 14.51 15.84
CA PRO A 246 -5.48 15.23 15.19
C PRO A 246 -4.32 14.28 14.82
N PRO A 247 -3.82 14.32 13.56
CA PRO A 247 -2.69 13.49 13.16
C PRO A 247 -1.42 13.83 13.94
N VAL A 248 -0.88 12.86 14.69
CA VAL A 248 0.33 13.00 15.50
C VAL A 248 1.45 12.08 15.01
N PHE A 249 2.69 12.59 15.06
CA PHE A 249 3.90 11.77 14.89
C PHE A 249 4.41 11.39 16.28
N ASP A 250 3.84 10.32 16.82
CA ASP A 250 4.10 9.76 18.13
C ASP A 250 4.78 8.38 18.03
N ARG A 251 5.00 7.76 19.19
CA ARG A 251 5.56 6.41 19.32
C ARG A 251 4.82 5.40 18.45
N ASP A 252 3.50 5.38 18.55
CA ASP A 252 2.66 4.41 17.87
C ASP A 252 2.61 4.64 16.35
N THR A 253 2.68 5.90 15.88
CA THR A 253 2.84 6.22 14.47
C THR A 253 4.18 5.68 13.95
N ILE A 254 5.27 5.83 14.71
CA ILE A 254 6.57 5.27 14.32
C ILE A 254 6.51 3.73 14.22
N ASP A 255 5.84 3.04 15.15
CA ASP A 255 5.65 1.58 15.08
C ASP A 255 4.76 1.15 13.89
N ARG A 256 3.68 1.89 13.61
CA ARG A 256 2.83 1.66 12.43
C ARG A 256 3.62 1.79 11.12
N LEU A 257 4.51 2.78 11.02
CA LEU A 257 5.39 2.96 9.86
C LEU A 257 6.44 1.84 9.76
N LEU A 258 6.99 1.36 10.88
CA LEU A 258 7.87 0.18 10.91
C LEU A 258 7.15 -1.09 10.44
N GLU A 259 5.89 -1.32 10.86
CA GLU A 259 5.08 -2.41 10.31
C GLU A 259 4.92 -2.29 8.79
N VAL A 260 4.49 -1.12 8.28
CA VAL A 260 4.27 -0.93 6.83
C VAL A 260 5.54 -1.17 6.02
N VAL A 261 6.67 -0.57 6.44
CA VAL A 261 7.93 -0.68 5.71
C VAL A 261 8.57 -2.07 5.83
N SER A 262 8.46 -2.75 6.98
CA SER A 262 8.91 -4.15 7.10
C SER A 262 8.09 -5.10 6.23
N SER A 263 6.76 -4.90 6.16
CA SER A 263 5.86 -5.65 5.28
C SER A 263 6.27 -5.53 3.81
N LYS A 264 6.60 -4.32 3.36
CA LYS A 264 7.12 -4.03 2.02
C LYS A 264 8.51 -4.61 1.77
N GLN A 265 9.39 -4.54 2.75
CA GLN A 265 10.73 -5.13 2.67
C GLN A 265 10.66 -6.65 2.48
N ASP A 266 9.81 -7.33 3.24
CA ASP A 266 9.53 -8.76 3.11
C ASP A 266 8.97 -9.12 1.73
N GLU A 267 8.00 -8.36 1.23
CA GLU A 267 7.35 -8.56 -0.07
C GLU A 267 8.35 -8.41 -1.23
N ALA A 268 9.22 -7.39 -1.17
CA ALA A 268 10.30 -7.20 -2.13
C ALA A 268 11.34 -8.34 -2.06
N GLN A 269 11.68 -8.82 -0.86
CA GLN A 269 12.59 -9.95 -0.66
C GLN A 269 12.00 -11.27 -1.16
N ASP A 270 10.71 -11.54 -0.94
CA ASP A 270 10.00 -12.71 -1.47
C ASP A 270 9.94 -12.69 -3.01
N HIS A 271 9.74 -11.52 -3.61
CA HIS A 271 9.75 -11.34 -5.06
C HIS A 271 11.15 -11.58 -5.65
N LEU A 272 12.20 -11.00 -5.05
CA LEU A 272 13.59 -11.22 -5.45
C LEU A 272 14.05 -12.67 -5.24
N TRP A 273 13.56 -13.33 -4.18
CA TRP A 273 13.76 -14.76 -3.93
C TRP A 273 13.15 -15.60 -5.05
N LEU A 274 11.87 -15.43 -5.36
CA LEU A 274 11.19 -16.18 -6.43
C LEU A 274 11.86 -15.98 -7.81
N LEU A 275 12.29 -14.75 -8.13
CA LEU A 275 13.06 -14.46 -9.35
C LEU A 275 14.42 -15.18 -9.42
N GLN A 276 15.00 -15.57 -8.28
CA GLN A 276 16.27 -16.32 -8.20
C GLN A 276 16.08 -17.84 -8.15
N THR A 277 14.98 -18.33 -7.57
CA THR A 277 14.83 -19.77 -7.25
C THR A 277 13.80 -20.51 -8.11
N ASP A 278 12.94 -19.81 -8.85
CA ASP A 278 11.87 -20.41 -9.65
C ASP A 278 11.95 -19.97 -11.12
N PRO A 279 12.41 -20.84 -12.05
CA PRO A 279 12.45 -20.52 -13.48
C PRO A 279 11.09 -20.21 -14.09
N ALA A 280 9.99 -20.79 -13.60
CA ALA A 280 8.64 -20.47 -14.08
C ALA A 280 8.19 -19.08 -13.60
N TYR A 281 8.55 -18.69 -12.37
CA TYR A 281 8.34 -17.32 -11.88
C TYR A 281 9.11 -16.31 -12.73
N PHE A 282 10.42 -16.54 -12.89
CA PHE A 282 11.28 -15.69 -13.69
C PHE A 282 10.79 -15.59 -15.14
N TYR A 283 10.45 -16.72 -15.77
CA TYR A 283 9.93 -16.75 -17.14
C TYR A 283 8.62 -15.96 -17.29
N SER A 284 7.69 -16.10 -16.34
CA SER A 284 6.42 -15.36 -16.39
C SER A 284 6.62 -13.85 -16.20
N SER A 285 7.44 -13.43 -15.23
CA SER A 285 7.79 -12.02 -15.02
C SER A 285 8.52 -11.41 -16.23
N ALA A 286 9.50 -12.13 -16.79
CA ALA A 286 10.24 -11.68 -17.97
C ALA A 286 9.38 -11.64 -19.24
N THR A 287 8.42 -12.57 -19.38
CA THR A 287 7.44 -12.56 -20.49
C THR A 287 6.53 -11.34 -20.38
N HIS A 288 5.99 -11.06 -19.19
CA HIS A 288 5.14 -9.90 -18.98
C HIS A 288 5.90 -8.59 -19.28
N HIS A 289 7.10 -8.37 -18.70
CA HIS A 289 7.89 -7.16 -18.99
C HIS A 289 8.35 -7.04 -20.45
N LYS A 290 8.36 -8.12 -21.24
CA LYS A 290 8.62 -8.09 -22.69
C LYS A 290 7.43 -7.51 -23.48
N GLU A 291 6.21 -7.55 -22.95
CA GLU A 291 5.02 -6.90 -23.53
C GLU A 291 5.11 -5.37 -23.41
N PHE A 292 5.76 -4.90 -22.34
CA PHE A 292 6.10 -3.49 -22.06
C PHE A 292 7.40 -3.04 -22.75
N ASN A 293 7.91 -3.79 -23.73
CA ASN A 293 9.13 -3.42 -24.44
C ASN A 293 8.88 -2.24 -25.41
N LEU A 294 9.81 -1.28 -25.42
CA LEU A 294 9.73 -0.05 -26.24
C LEU A 294 9.69 -0.32 -27.76
N ASP A 295 10.07 -1.52 -28.21
CA ASP A 295 9.84 -1.98 -29.60
C ASP A 295 8.37 -1.95 -30.03
N THR A 296 7.44 -2.01 -29.08
CA THR A 296 5.99 -2.01 -29.36
C THR A 296 5.42 -0.61 -29.59
N ILE A 297 6.25 0.43 -29.45
CA ILE A 297 5.95 1.82 -29.79
C ILE A 297 6.23 2.04 -31.29
N PRO A 298 5.29 2.59 -32.09
CA PRO A 298 5.52 2.87 -33.51
C PRO A 298 6.75 3.77 -33.74
N GLY A 299 7.58 3.40 -34.71
CA GLY A 299 8.85 4.08 -35.03
C GLY A 299 10.06 3.57 -34.24
N SER A 300 9.87 2.61 -33.33
CA SER A 300 10.95 2.13 -32.46
C SER A 300 11.93 1.18 -33.13
N THR A 301 13.21 1.56 -33.11
CA THR A 301 14.35 0.82 -33.69
C THR A 301 15.37 0.43 -32.61
N THR A 302 14.91 0.07 -31.40
CA THR A 302 15.85 -0.32 -30.33
C THR A 302 16.75 -1.48 -30.77
N ASN A 303 18.05 -1.38 -30.49
CA ASN A 303 18.99 -2.43 -30.87
C ASN A 303 18.91 -3.62 -29.89
N ARG A 304 19.51 -4.76 -30.27
CA ARG A 304 19.53 -6.00 -29.47
C ARG A 304 20.00 -5.77 -28.02
N THR A 305 21.01 -4.92 -27.81
CA THR A 305 21.56 -4.59 -26.50
C THR A 305 20.58 -3.79 -25.66
N SER A 306 19.91 -2.78 -26.24
CA SER A 306 18.93 -1.95 -25.53
C SER A 306 17.73 -2.76 -25.03
N LYS A 307 17.23 -3.73 -25.81
CA LYS A 307 16.15 -4.66 -25.40
C LYS A 307 16.56 -5.51 -24.18
N ILE A 308 17.77 -6.07 -24.23
CA ILE A 308 18.38 -6.84 -23.13
C ILE A 308 18.53 -5.97 -21.88
N GLN A 309 18.94 -4.72 -22.06
CA GLN A 309 19.14 -3.77 -20.96
C GLN A 309 17.83 -3.36 -20.30
N TYR A 310 16.79 -3.05 -21.09
CA TYR A 310 15.45 -2.75 -20.58
C TYR A 310 14.89 -3.93 -19.78
N LEU A 311 14.93 -5.14 -20.35
CA LEU A 311 14.41 -6.33 -19.68
C LEU A 311 15.19 -6.64 -18.39
N GLY A 312 16.53 -6.59 -18.42
CA GLY A 312 17.38 -6.74 -17.24
C GLY A 312 17.15 -5.64 -16.19
N GLY A 313 16.83 -4.42 -16.62
CA GLY A 313 16.37 -3.33 -15.78
C GLY A 313 15.12 -3.71 -14.98
N LYS A 314 14.11 -4.30 -15.64
CA LYS A 314 12.85 -4.69 -14.99
C LYS A 314 12.93 -6.00 -14.16
N VAL A 315 13.68 -7.03 -14.60
CA VAL A 315 13.72 -8.36 -13.93
C VAL A 315 14.90 -8.60 -12.99
N ALA A 316 15.92 -7.71 -12.99
CA ALA A 316 17.11 -7.88 -12.15
C ALA A 316 17.52 -6.62 -11.39
N ILE A 317 17.54 -5.43 -12.02
CA ILE A 317 17.91 -4.18 -11.32
C ILE A 317 16.78 -3.73 -10.40
N TYR A 318 15.59 -3.44 -10.93
CA TYR A 318 14.49 -2.87 -10.16
C TYR A 318 14.06 -3.71 -8.93
N PRO A 319 13.96 -5.06 -8.99
CA PRO A 319 13.63 -5.86 -7.81
C PRO A 319 14.68 -5.76 -6.69
N VAL A 320 15.96 -5.65 -7.06
CA VAL A 320 17.07 -5.43 -6.13
C VAL A 320 17.03 -4.02 -5.55
N THR A 321 16.76 -3.02 -6.40
CA THR A 321 16.58 -1.61 -6.01
C THR A 321 15.42 -1.45 -5.02
N GLN A 322 14.27 -2.09 -5.21
CA GLN A 322 13.16 -2.02 -4.24
C GLN A 322 13.54 -2.68 -2.89
N VAL A 323 14.24 -3.83 -2.88
CA VAL A 323 14.75 -4.42 -1.63
C VAL A 323 15.69 -3.44 -0.90
N GLN A 324 16.55 -2.73 -1.62
CA GLN A 324 17.43 -1.71 -1.04
C GLN A 324 16.64 -0.49 -0.53
N HIS A 325 15.73 0.06 -1.33
CA HIS A 325 14.87 1.20 -0.97
C HIS A 325 14.07 0.96 0.33
N TRP A 326 13.37 -0.18 0.44
CA TRP A 326 12.62 -0.51 1.65
C TRP A 326 13.54 -0.78 2.85
N THR A 327 14.73 -1.32 2.63
CA THR A 327 15.74 -1.49 3.69
C THR A 327 16.25 -0.14 4.22
N TYR A 328 16.50 0.84 3.34
CA TYR A 328 16.94 2.19 3.73
C TYR A 328 15.87 2.93 4.56
N LEU A 329 14.60 2.83 4.18
CA LEU A 329 13.50 3.38 4.98
C LEU A 329 13.39 2.69 6.35
N TYR A 330 13.50 1.37 6.40
CA TYR A 330 13.43 0.63 7.66
C TYR A 330 14.52 1.06 8.65
N GLU A 331 15.76 1.25 8.16
CA GLU A 331 16.88 1.70 8.98
C GLU A 331 16.70 3.12 9.55
N GLU A 332 16.33 4.10 8.72
CA GLU A 332 16.15 5.47 9.19
C GLU A 332 14.91 5.63 10.08
N ILE A 333 13.79 4.93 9.82
CA ILE A 333 12.63 4.93 10.74
C ILE A 333 13.02 4.29 12.09
N ARG A 334 13.78 3.18 12.09
CA ARG A 334 14.27 2.56 13.32
C ARG A 334 15.25 3.49 14.07
N ASN A 335 16.02 4.31 13.37
CA ASN A 335 16.90 5.30 13.98
C ASN A 335 16.12 6.51 14.56
N VAL A 336 15.09 6.99 13.86
CA VAL A 336 14.12 7.97 14.39
C VAL A 336 13.46 7.43 15.65
N ARG A 337 13.06 6.14 15.68
CA ARG A 337 12.54 5.49 16.88
C ARG A 337 13.55 5.47 18.03
N HIS A 338 14.78 5.03 17.77
CA HIS A 338 15.83 4.98 18.79
C HIS A 338 16.07 6.34 19.45
N HIS A 339 16.09 7.42 18.67
CA HIS A 339 16.22 8.76 19.22
C HIS A 339 14.93 9.30 19.86
N TYR A 340 13.73 8.93 19.38
CA TYR A 340 12.47 9.31 20.02
C TYR A 340 12.33 8.73 21.44
N ASP A 341 12.63 7.44 21.59
CA ASP A 341 12.57 6.74 22.89
C ASP A 341 13.61 7.27 23.91
N ALA A 342 14.56 8.13 23.49
CA ALA A 342 15.51 8.82 24.36
C ALA A 342 15.02 10.18 24.89
N TYR A 343 13.92 10.74 24.38
CA TYR A 343 13.38 12.06 24.77
C TYR A 343 11.88 12.03 25.17
N PRO A 344 11.40 11.06 25.98
CA PRO A 344 9.99 10.95 26.34
C PRO A 344 9.49 12.19 27.09
N GLY A 345 8.46 12.86 26.55
CA GLY A 345 7.87 14.08 27.13
C GLY A 345 8.68 15.36 26.94
N CYS A 346 9.84 15.32 26.29
CA CYS A 346 10.70 16.49 26.06
C CYS A 346 10.46 17.20 24.71
N ILE A 347 9.59 16.67 23.86
CA ILE A 347 9.25 17.23 22.55
C ILE A 347 7.95 18.04 22.70
N MET A 348 8.04 19.37 22.52
CA MET A 348 6.93 20.30 22.67
C MET A 348 6.83 21.22 21.45
N ALA A 349 5.60 21.53 21.01
CA ALA A 349 5.37 22.47 19.92
C ALA A 349 5.97 23.86 20.23
N GLY A 350 6.44 24.55 19.19
CA GLY A 350 7.06 25.88 19.33
C GLY A 350 8.44 25.94 19.99
N GLN A 351 8.99 24.82 20.48
CA GLN A 351 10.34 24.71 21.03
C GLN A 351 11.36 24.22 19.97
N PRO A 352 12.68 24.38 20.17
CA PRO A 352 13.68 23.67 19.37
C PRO A 352 13.67 22.16 19.68
N LEU A 353 14.08 21.35 18.70
CA LEU A 353 14.21 19.90 18.87
C LEU A 353 15.55 19.48 19.47
N PRO A 354 15.62 18.33 20.17
CA PRO A 354 16.91 17.72 20.52
C PRO A 354 17.72 17.39 19.25
N GLU A 355 18.93 17.93 19.16
CA GLU A 355 19.73 17.97 17.94
C GLU A 355 19.95 16.59 17.28
N SER A 356 20.14 15.54 18.07
CA SER A 356 20.31 14.16 17.56
C SER A 356 19.03 13.59 16.92
N TYR A 357 17.86 13.97 17.45
CA TYR A 357 16.56 13.55 16.97
C TYR A 357 16.11 14.39 15.76
N GLU A 358 16.40 15.70 15.76
CA GLU A 358 16.18 16.56 14.59
C GLU A 358 16.98 16.07 13.37
N ARG A 359 18.26 15.74 13.54
CA ARG A 359 19.07 15.08 12.50
C ARG A 359 18.47 13.75 12.03
N ALA A 360 17.77 13.02 12.89
CA ALA A 360 17.13 11.75 12.52
C ALA A 360 15.89 11.97 11.64
N LEU A 361 15.05 12.93 12.00
CA LEU A 361 13.90 13.33 11.20
C LEU A 361 14.33 13.94 9.86
N ALA A 362 15.37 14.79 9.85
CA ALA A 362 15.94 15.36 8.62
C ALA A 362 16.51 14.27 7.69
N ALA A 363 17.27 13.31 8.23
CA ALA A 363 17.81 12.20 7.46
C ALA A 363 16.69 11.35 6.84
N LEU A 364 15.71 10.90 7.62
CA LEU A 364 14.57 10.14 7.11
C LEU A 364 13.74 10.93 6.08
N SER A 365 13.58 12.24 6.29
CA SER A 365 12.90 13.15 5.36
C SER A 365 13.62 13.24 4.01
N HIS A 366 14.96 13.33 3.99
CA HIS A 366 15.73 13.26 2.74
C HIS A 366 15.57 11.89 2.07
N VAL A 367 15.72 10.79 2.81
CA VAL A 367 15.61 9.42 2.24
C VAL A 367 14.25 9.24 1.57
N VAL A 368 13.14 9.53 2.26
CA VAL A 368 11.81 9.32 1.67
C VAL A 368 11.57 10.22 0.46
N GLN A 369 12.08 11.46 0.42
CA GLN A 369 11.97 12.33 -0.74
C GLN A 369 12.75 11.79 -1.96
N LYS A 370 14.00 11.32 -1.79
CA LYS A 370 14.78 10.73 -2.88
C LYS A 370 14.12 9.45 -3.42
N LEU A 371 13.55 8.64 -2.52
CA LEU A 371 12.86 7.40 -2.91
C LEU A 371 11.51 7.65 -3.59
N LEU A 372 10.73 8.65 -3.12
CA LEU A 372 9.53 9.12 -3.81
C LEU A 372 9.87 9.60 -5.22
N ALA A 373 10.95 10.35 -5.41
CA ALA A 373 11.40 10.80 -6.73
C ALA A 373 11.73 9.62 -7.67
N HIS A 374 12.49 8.62 -7.20
CA HIS A 374 12.74 7.39 -7.96
C HIS A 374 11.44 6.63 -8.28
N GLN A 375 10.46 6.61 -7.38
CA GLN A 375 9.18 5.92 -7.59
C GLN A 375 8.29 6.66 -8.58
N SER A 376 8.26 8.00 -8.56
CA SER A 376 7.60 8.83 -9.57
C SER A 376 8.19 8.60 -10.95
N GLU A 377 9.53 8.53 -11.06
CA GLU A 377 10.23 8.20 -12.30
C GLU A 377 9.92 6.77 -12.77
N HIS A 378 9.80 5.81 -11.86
CA HIS A 378 9.40 4.45 -12.24
C HIS A 378 7.97 4.40 -12.80
N ILE A 379 7.02 5.07 -12.15
CA ILE A 379 5.62 5.18 -12.61
C ILE A 379 5.60 5.89 -13.97
N HIS A 380 6.37 6.97 -14.15
CA HIS A 380 6.50 7.69 -15.42
C HIS A 380 6.94 6.75 -16.56
N ASN A 381 8.00 5.96 -16.32
CA ASN A 381 8.51 4.98 -17.27
C ASN A 381 7.55 3.79 -17.53
N LEU A 382 6.60 3.49 -16.63
CA LEU A 382 5.56 2.48 -16.86
C LEU A 382 4.40 3.01 -17.71
N ILE A 383 3.99 4.28 -17.56
CA ILE A 383 2.87 4.87 -18.33
C ILE A 383 3.11 4.72 -19.84
N PHE A 384 4.30 5.07 -20.31
CA PHE A 384 4.66 4.98 -21.74
C PHE A 384 4.66 3.55 -22.28
N ALA A 385 5.04 2.59 -21.43
CA ALA A 385 5.24 1.20 -21.78
C ALA A 385 3.95 0.36 -21.66
N SER A 386 2.95 0.85 -20.91
CA SER A 386 1.69 0.14 -20.68
C SER A 386 0.88 0.00 -21.98
N PRO A 387 0.32 -1.19 -22.27
CA PRO A 387 -0.53 -1.41 -23.44
C PRO A 387 -1.69 -0.42 -23.59
N ALA A 388 -2.21 0.12 -22.48
CA ALA A 388 -3.32 1.06 -22.47
C ALA A 388 -2.98 2.42 -23.13
N TRP A 389 -1.76 2.93 -22.92
CA TRP A 389 -1.39 4.30 -23.31
C TRP A 389 -0.27 4.38 -24.36
N ARG A 390 0.45 3.28 -24.65
CA ARG A 390 1.56 3.28 -25.64
C ARG A 390 1.16 3.78 -27.05
N SER A 391 -0.12 3.70 -27.39
CA SER A 391 -0.68 4.20 -28.66
C SER A 391 -0.57 5.73 -28.79
N MET A 392 -0.54 6.47 -27.68
CA MET A 392 -0.50 7.93 -27.62
C MET A 392 0.90 8.50 -27.91
N TRP A 393 1.94 7.68 -27.80
CA TRP A 393 3.35 8.11 -27.83
C TRP A 393 4.08 7.64 -29.09
N GLN A 394 5.08 8.38 -29.54
CA GLN A 394 6.05 8.00 -30.56
C GLN A 394 7.45 8.44 -30.12
N ILE A 395 8.50 7.93 -30.77
CA ILE A 395 9.87 8.36 -30.48
C ILE A 395 10.12 9.72 -31.13
N ASP A 396 10.60 10.68 -30.34
CA ASP A 396 11.22 11.90 -30.87
C ASP A 396 12.62 11.54 -31.38
N ALA A 397 12.73 11.34 -32.70
CA ALA A 397 13.99 10.97 -33.34
C ALA A 397 15.03 12.11 -33.41
N ALA A 398 14.66 13.35 -33.05
CA ALA A 398 15.57 14.49 -33.00
C ALA A 398 16.16 14.72 -31.59
N LEU A 399 15.42 14.34 -30.53
CA LEU A 399 15.89 14.39 -29.15
C LEU A 399 16.44 13.06 -28.62
N SER A 400 16.21 11.94 -29.33
CA SER A 400 16.75 10.62 -28.96
C SER A 400 18.22 10.44 -29.37
N THR A 401 18.93 9.60 -28.62
CA THR A 401 20.32 9.16 -28.87
C THR A 401 20.41 7.64 -28.73
N GLU A 402 21.56 7.02 -29.04
CA GLU A 402 21.73 5.56 -28.94
C GLU A 402 21.49 5.01 -27.52
N ASP A 403 21.83 5.80 -26.48
CA ASP A 403 21.67 5.45 -25.07
C ASP A 403 20.39 6.00 -24.42
N LYS A 404 19.70 6.97 -25.03
CA LYS A 404 18.53 7.66 -24.45
C LYS A 404 17.41 7.85 -25.47
N ILE A 405 16.30 7.13 -25.28
CA ILE A 405 15.07 7.30 -26.06
C ILE A 405 14.22 8.41 -25.44
N ILE A 406 13.81 9.38 -26.25
CA ILE A 406 12.82 10.41 -25.90
C ILE A 406 11.50 10.10 -26.59
N LEU A 407 10.40 10.26 -25.87
CA LEU A 407 9.05 10.01 -26.39
C LEU A 407 8.28 11.33 -26.50
N GLU A 408 7.84 11.68 -27.71
CA GLU A 408 6.84 12.74 -27.91
C GLU A 408 5.42 12.14 -28.02
N ARG A 409 4.41 12.98 -27.84
CA ARG A 409 3.01 12.61 -28.01
C ARG A 409 2.60 12.76 -29.48
N LYS A 410 1.88 11.78 -30.05
CA LYS A 410 1.54 11.76 -31.49
C LYS A 410 0.68 12.95 -31.93
N ASP A 411 -0.35 13.27 -31.16
CA ASP A 411 -1.16 14.46 -31.35
C ASP A 411 -0.43 15.69 -30.79
N ARG A 412 0.28 16.39 -31.67
CA ARG A 412 1.01 17.65 -31.37
C ARG A 412 0.10 18.83 -30.99
N GLN A 413 -1.23 18.65 -31.00
CA GLN A 413 -2.13 19.56 -30.30
C GLN A 413 -1.96 19.32 -28.80
N SER A 414 -1.38 20.30 -28.11
CA SER A 414 -1.09 20.27 -26.67
C SER A 414 -2.37 20.20 -25.82
N ILE A 415 -2.96 19.00 -25.72
CA ILE A 415 -3.88 18.62 -24.65
C ILE A 415 -3.15 18.92 -23.33
N ARG A 416 -3.67 19.87 -22.57
CA ARG A 416 -3.06 20.31 -21.32
C ARG A 416 -3.18 19.16 -20.32
N PHE A 417 -2.23 19.08 -19.37
CA PHE A 417 -2.26 18.05 -18.33
C PHE A 417 -3.63 17.97 -17.60
N ARG A 418 -4.30 19.10 -17.41
CA ARG A 418 -5.63 19.18 -16.78
C ARG A 418 -6.76 18.58 -17.63
N ASP A 419 -6.64 18.59 -18.94
CA ASP A 419 -7.68 18.09 -19.86
C ASP A 419 -7.79 16.55 -19.83
N TYR A 420 -6.73 15.86 -19.36
CA TYR A 420 -6.79 14.44 -19.02
C TYR A 420 -7.85 14.15 -17.94
N TYR A 421 -8.09 15.07 -16.99
CA TYR A 421 -9.10 14.88 -15.94
C TYR A 421 -10.49 14.52 -16.50
N SER A 422 -10.85 15.11 -17.64
CA SER A 422 -12.11 14.87 -18.36
C SER A 422 -12.04 13.81 -19.47
N THR A 423 -10.85 13.39 -19.91
CA THR A 423 -10.69 12.51 -21.10
C THR A 423 -10.10 11.13 -20.78
N ASP A 424 -9.22 11.03 -19.78
CA ASP A 424 -8.79 9.76 -19.17
C ASP A 424 -8.44 10.03 -17.69
N ARG A 425 -9.42 9.82 -16.80
CA ARG A 425 -9.30 10.09 -15.36
C ARG A 425 -8.21 9.23 -14.71
N ILE A 426 -7.98 8.02 -15.20
CA ILE A 426 -6.95 7.12 -14.70
C ILE A 426 -5.57 7.66 -15.09
N LEU A 427 -5.34 7.96 -16.37
CA LEU A 427 -4.09 8.54 -16.85
C LEU A 427 -3.80 9.86 -16.14
N TYR A 428 -4.80 10.72 -15.91
CA TYR A 428 -4.63 11.94 -15.12
C TYR A 428 -4.07 11.63 -13.72
N CYS A 429 -4.70 10.71 -12.97
CA CYS A 429 -4.25 10.38 -11.61
C CYS A 429 -2.87 9.73 -11.60
N VAL A 430 -2.62 8.74 -12.47
CA VAL A 430 -1.31 8.06 -12.56
C VAL A 430 -0.23 9.03 -13.06
N LYS A 431 -0.57 10.04 -13.86
CA LYS A 431 0.35 11.11 -14.27
C LYS A 431 0.69 12.08 -13.13
N VAL A 432 -0.23 12.41 -12.21
CA VAL A 432 0.12 13.10 -10.94
C VAL A 432 1.16 12.28 -10.17
N LEU A 433 0.93 10.98 -10.03
CA LEU A 433 1.85 10.05 -9.33
C LEU A 433 3.20 9.86 -10.07
N SER A 434 3.33 10.38 -11.28
CA SER A 434 4.55 10.37 -12.08
C SER A 434 5.36 11.69 -11.96
N GLU A 435 4.85 12.68 -11.23
CA GLU A 435 5.56 13.93 -10.95
C GLU A 435 6.26 13.86 -9.59
N LEU A 436 7.21 14.79 -9.37
CA LEU A 436 7.80 14.95 -8.05
C LEU A 436 6.74 15.40 -7.04
N PRO A 437 6.77 14.92 -5.79
CA PRO A 437 6.02 15.53 -4.70
C PRO A 437 6.25 17.04 -4.68
N ASP A 438 5.16 17.78 -4.47
CA ASP A 438 5.13 19.24 -4.39
C ASP A 438 5.36 20.06 -5.68
N SER A 439 5.29 19.44 -6.87
CA SER A 439 5.30 20.17 -8.16
C SER A 439 4.27 21.33 -8.23
N GLU A 440 4.61 22.41 -8.92
CA GLU A 440 3.73 23.59 -9.00
C GLU A 440 2.47 23.31 -9.84
N GLY A 441 1.31 23.73 -9.32
CA GLY A 441 0.02 23.60 -10.02
C GLY A 441 -0.58 22.18 -10.08
N SER A 442 0.11 21.17 -9.55
CA SER A 442 -0.36 19.78 -9.45
C SER A 442 -1.24 19.50 -8.22
N MET A 443 -1.81 18.31 -8.18
CA MET A 443 -2.58 17.78 -7.06
C MET A 443 -1.67 17.05 -6.06
N ASP A 444 -2.00 17.07 -4.76
CA ASP A 444 -1.27 16.27 -3.77
C ASP A 444 -1.45 14.76 -4.04
N ILE A 445 -0.40 13.96 -3.80
CA ILE A 445 -0.41 12.50 -4.05
C ILE A 445 -1.52 11.81 -3.24
N SER A 446 -1.80 12.25 -2.00
CA SER A 446 -2.93 11.73 -1.20
C SER A 446 -4.28 11.94 -1.89
N MET A 447 -4.49 13.10 -2.50
CA MET A 447 -5.70 13.46 -3.24
C MET A 447 -5.80 12.73 -4.58
N ALA A 448 -4.68 12.48 -5.26
CA ALA A 448 -4.64 11.70 -6.50
C ALA A 448 -4.94 10.21 -6.27
N LEU A 449 -4.38 9.61 -5.22
CA LEU A 449 -4.71 8.24 -4.79
C LEU A 449 -6.20 8.13 -4.42
N LYS A 450 -6.74 9.09 -3.68
CA LYS A 450 -8.17 9.23 -3.36
C LYS A 450 -9.06 9.39 -4.60
N SER A 451 -8.65 10.20 -5.57
CA SER A 451 -9.40 10.38 -6.82
C SER A 451 -9.37 9.12 -7.70
N LEU A 452 -8.26 8.39 -7.71
CA LEU A 452 -8.14 7.13 -8.45
C LEU A 452 -9.03 6.04 -7.83
N ASP A 453 -9.00 5.92 -6.50
CA ASP A 453 -9.85 5.00 -5.73
C ASP A 453 -11.35 5.20 -5.98
N LEU A 454 -11.81 6.45 -5.87
CA LEU A 454 -13.22 6.80 -6.07
C LEU A 454 -13.69 6.50 -7.50
N TYR A 455 -12.79 6.64 -8.49
CA TYR A 455 -13.07 6.30 -9.89
C TYR A 455 -13.07 4.79 -10.13
N LEU A 456 -12.05 4.07 -9.64
CA LEU A 456 -11.95 2.61 -9.77
C LEU A 456 -13.09 1.87 -9.08
N ALA A 457 -13.65 2.42 -7.99
CA ALA A 457 -14.82 1.88 -7.30
C ALA A 457 -16.15 2.07 -8.07
N GLY A 458 -16.15 2.76 -9.21
CA GLY A 458 -17.36 3.06 -10.00
C GLY A 458 -17.21 2.93 -11.52
N CYS A 459 -16.03 2.59 -12.04
CA CYS A 459 -15.81 2.34 -13.47
C CYS A 459 -16.11 0.88 -13.87
N THR A 460 -15.97 0.56 -15.16
CA THR A 460 -16.11 -0.83 -15.64
C THR A 460 -14.80 -1.62 -15.49
N GLU A 461 -14.84 -2.95 -15.65
CA GLU A 461 -13.63 -3.79 -15.62
C GLU A 461 -12.65 -3.43 -16.75
N GLU A 462 -13.14 -3.02 -17.92
CA GLU A 462 -12.31 -2.62 -19.06
C GLU A 462 -11.57 -1.30 -18.82
N GLU A 463 -12.24 -0.33 -18.17
CA GLU A 463 -11.61 0.94 -17.78
C GLU A 463 -10.60 0.69 -16.64
N ALA A 464 -10.94 -0.13 -15.65
CA ALA A 464 -10.03 -0.55 -14.58
C ALA A 464 -8.80 -1.29 -15.12
N ALA A 465 -8.94 -2.06 -16.21
CA ALA A 465 -7.87 -2.79 -16.88
C ALA A 465 -6.80 -1.90 -17.56
N LYS A 466 -7.03 -0.58 -17.68
CA LYS A 466 -5.98 0.36 -18.10
C LYS A 466 -4.79 0.37 -17.13
N ILE A 467 -5.05 0.13 -15.84
CA ILE A 467 -4.00 -0.17 -14.87
C ILE A 467 -3.77 -1.68 -14.90
N ASP A 468 -2.57 -2.07 -15.36
CA ASP A 468 -2.06 -3.43 -15.22
C ASP A 468 -1.51 -3.71 -13.80
N PRO A 469 -1.26 -4.97 -13.42
CA PRO A 469 -0.75 -5.32 -12.09
C PRO A 469 0.62 -4.74 -11.74
N VAL A 470 1.48 -4.42 -12.73
CA VAL A 470 2.80 -3.82 -12.48
C VAL A 470 2.64 -2.36 -12.11
N VAL A 471 1.84 -1.61 -12.88
CA VAL A 471 1.44 -0.23 -12.56
C VAL A 471 0.74 -0.18 -11.20
N TYR A 472 -0.19 -1.10 -10.91
CA TYR A 472 -0.92 -1.09 -9.64
C TYR A 472 -0.04 -1.36 -8.41
N ARG A 473 0.92 -2.29 -8.52
CA ARG A 473 1.93 -2.51 -7.47
C ARG A 473 2.84 -1.29 -7.29
N SER A 474 3.28 -0.65 -8.37
CA SER A 474 4.09 0.59 -8.31
C SER A 474 3.34 1.77 -7.68
N ILE A 475 2.03 1.88 -7.90
CA ILE A 475 1.16 2.86 -7.21
C ILE A 475 1.02 2.51 -5.72
N THR A 476 0.94 1.22 -5.37
CA THR A 476 0.85 0.79 -3.97
C THR A 476 2.17 0.97 -3.21
N ASP A 477 3.32 0.81 -3.87
CA ASP A 477 4.64 1.23 -3.37
C ASP A 477 4.69 2.75 -3.10
N MET A 478 4.25 3.57 -4.06
CA MET A 478 4.14 5.03 -3.91
C MET A 478 3.26 5.42 -2.71
N ALA A 479 2.09 4.78 -2.56
CA ALA A 479 1.17 5.02 -1.45
C ALA A 479 1.75 4.67 -0.07
N ALA A 480 2.68 3.71 0.02
CA ALA A 480 3.38 3.35 1.26
C ALA A 480 4.56 4.29 1.57
N MET A 481 5.33 4.72 0.57
CA MET A 481 6.35 5.77 0.76
C MET A 481 5.71 7.10 1.16
N TYR A 482 4.57 7.45 0.56
CA TYR A 482 3.88 8.71 0.85
C TYR A 482 3.24 8.76 2.25
N GLN A 483 2.92 7.62 2.86
CA GLN A 483 2.52 7.54 4.28
C GLN A 483 3.65 8.00 5.21
N VAL A 484 4.88 7.53 5.00
CA VAL A 484 6.06 7.95 5.79
C VAL A 484 6.27 9.47 5.65
N PHE A 485 6.22 10.00 4.43
CA PHE A 485 6.39 11.43 4.15
C PHE A 485 5.25 12.30 4.73
N THR A 486 4.00 11.83 4.64
CA THR A 486 2.83 12.51 5.23
C THR A 486 2.93 12.55 6.74
N ALA A 487 3.31 11.45 7.40
CA ALA A 487 3.49 11.41 8.84
C ALA A 487 4.56 12.41 9.31
N LEU A 488 5.70 12.50 8.62
CA LEU A 488 6.76 13.47 8.94
C LEU A 488 6.30 14.93 8.85
N ARG A 489 5.37 15.25 7.95
CA ARG A 489 4.75 16.60 7.85
C ARG A 489 3.86 16.95 9.04
N MET A 490 3.34 15.94 9.75
CA MET A 490 2.52 16.11 10.96
C MET A 490 3.35 16.30 12.23
N HIS A 491 4.63 15.90 12.23
CA HIS A 491 5.51 16.09 13.40
C HIS A 491 5.63 17.55 13.80
N ARG A 492 5.50 17.85 15.11
CA ARG A 492 5.70 19.19 15.67
C ARG A 492 6.65 19.13 16.86
N PRO A 493 7.67 20.01 16.95
CA PRO A 493 8.12 21.02 15.98
C PRO A 493 8.41 20.49 14.56
N SER A 494 8.12 21.28 13.53
CA SER A 494 8.39 20.89 12.15
C SER A 494 9.87 20.62 11.91
N ILE A 495 10.17 19.69 11.00
CA ILE A 495 11.55 19.32 10.64
C ILE A 495 12.22 20.52 9.97
N SER A 496 13.27 21.04 10.60
CA SER A 496 13.94 22.27 10.19
C SER A 496 14.70 22.10 8.87
N GLN A 497 14.49 23.05 7.94
CA GLN A 497 15.24 23.14 6.68
C GLN A 497 16.71 23.55 6.85
N HIS A 498 17.21 23.75 8.08
CA HIS A 498 18.65 24.00 8.30
C HIS A 498 19.52 22.83 7.82
N TYR A 499 18.99 21.59 7.84
CA TYR A 499 19.69 20.40 7.34
C TYR A 499 19.44 20.12 5.83
N ALA A 500 19.07 21.13 5.04
CA ALA A 500 18.70 20.96 3.62
C ALA A 500 19.89 20.67 2.66
N THR A 501 21.09 20.37 3.16
CA THR A 501 22.21 19.91 2.31
C THR A 501 22.76 18.57 2.78
N ASP A 502 22.98 17.67 1.82
CA ASP A 502 23.59 16.35 2.03
C ASP A 502 24.89 16.48 2.81
N ALA A 503 25.71 17.49 2.50
CA ALA A 503 27.03 17.73 3.08
C ALA A 503 27.04 18.01 4.60
N GLU A 504 25.89 18.25 5.23
CA GLU A 504 25.78 18.45 6.69
C GLU A 504 25.07 17.28 7.38
N VAL A 505 24.12 16.61 6.71
CA VAL A 505 23.51 15.37 7.21
C VAL A 505 24.50 14.20 7.14
N VAL A 506 25.20 14.02 6.00
CA VAL A 506 26.16 12.93 5.73
C VAL A 506 27.27 12.84 6.77
N LYS A 507 27.77 13.98 7.28
CA LYS A 507 28.93 14.03 8.20
C LYS A 507 28.71 13.35 9.56
N SER A 508 27.49 12.91 9.87
CA SER A 508 27.12 12.30 11.17
C SER A 508 26.33 10.99 11.05
N ARG A 509 26.23 10.40 9.86
CA ARG A 509 25.27 9.33 9.54
C ARG A 509 25.93 8.08 8.94
N ASP A 510 25.82 6.97 9.68
CA ASP A 510 26.39 5.67 9.30
C ASP A 510 25.31 4.59 9.03
N SER A 511 24.35 4.90 8.14
CA SER A 511 23.37 3.91 7.62
C SER A 511 23.70 3.49 6.19
N ARG A 512 23.10 2.38 5.71
CA ARG A 512 23.39 1.89 4.35
C ARG A 512 22.94 2.86 3.26
N PHE A 513 22.00 3.77 3.53
CA PHE A 513 21.67 4.85 2.60
C PHE A 513 22.83 5.83 2.42
N TRP A 514 23.35 6.42 3.49
CA TRP A 514 24.38 7.46 3.40
C TRP A 514 25.71 6.92 2.87
N ARG A 515 26.06 5.68 3.20
CA ARG A 515 27.24 5.01 2.65
C ARG A 515 27.10 4.59 1.18
N ILE A 516 25.88 4.35 0.68
CA ILE A 516 25.65 3.60 -0.57
C ILE A 516 24.51 4.19 -1.41
N GLY A 517 23.27 4.26 -0.89
CA GLY A 517 22.10 4.84 -1.58
C GLY A 517 22.21 6.33 -1.96
N CYS A 518 23.13 7.07 -1.35
CA CYS A 518 23.52 8.41 -1.80
C CYS A 518 24.27 8.41 -3.14
N LYS A 519 25.08 7.39 -3.43
CA LYS A 519 25.98 7.35 -4.60
C LYS A 519 25.21 7.28 -5.92
N ASP A 520 25.71 7.98 -6.93
CA ASP A 520 25.09 8.03 -8.25
C ASP A 520 25.44 6.80 -9.11
N PHE A 521 24.70 5.71 -8.89
CA PHE A 521 24.80 4.52 -9.72
C PHE A 521 24.10 4.64 -11.10
N GLN A 522 23.45 5.76 -11.44
CA GLN A 522 22.72 5.89 -12.71
C GLN A 522 23.67 5.76 -13.91
N ASN A 523 24.92 6.18 -13.74
CA ASN A 523 26.01 6.06 -14.72
C ASN A 523 26.63 4.64 -14.82
N TYR A 524 26.11 3.62 -14.12
CA TYR A 524 26.65 2.26 -14.18
C TYR A 524 25.95 1.36 -15.21
N HIS A 525 26.62 1.11 -16.33
CA HIS A 525 26.13 0.21 -17.39
C HIS A 525 26.26 -1.28 -17.01
N PHE A 526 25.25 -1.81 -16.31
CA PHE A 526 25.06 -3.26 -16.11
C PHE A 526 25.17 -4.02 -17.44
N ARG A 527 25.85 -5.19 -17.47
CA ARG A 527 26.03 -5.98 -18.70
C ARG A 527 25.45 -7.38 -18.57
N PHE A 528 24.18 -7.58 -18.95
CA PHE A 528 23.53 -8.90 -18.96
C PHE A 528 24.01 -9.81 -20.10
N GLY A 529 24.32 -9.24 -21.28
CA GLY A 529 24.73 -9.99 -22.48
C GLY A 529 23.68 -11.03 -22.92
N GLY A 530 24.13 -12.13 -23.53
CA GLY A 530 23.27 -13.23 -23.98
C GLY A 530 22.44 -13.97 -22.91
N ALA A 531 22.51 -13.53 -21.65
CA ALA A 531 21.71 -14.10 -20.58
C ALA A 531 20.20 -13.88 -20.76
N LEU A 532 19.75 -12.82 -21.45
CA LEU A 532 18.32 -12.49 -21.62
C LEU A 532 17.80 -12.51 -23.07
N GLU A 533 18.64 -12.91 -24.04
CA GLU A 533 18.31 -12.88 -25.48
C GLU A 533 17.20 -13.86 -25.88
N ASN A 534 17.20 -15.04 -25.29
CA ASN A 534 16.14 -16.02 -25.40
C ASN A 534 15.62 -16.30 -24.00
N ILE A 535 14.37 -15.90 -23.73
CA ILE A 535 13.72 -16.13 -22.44
C ILE A 535 13.15 -17.55 -22.32
N ASP A 536 12.82 -18.23 -23.42
CA ASP A 536 12.23 -19.57 -23.41
C ASP A 536 13.16 -20.64 -22.83
N LYS A 537 14.46 -20.37 -22.74
CA LYS A 537 15.41 -21.24 -22.01
C LYS A 537 15.16 -21.29 -20.49
N PHE A 538 14.40 -20.34 -19.93
CA PHE A 538 13.97 -20.34 -18.52
C PHE A 538 12.59 -21.02 -18.34
N ARG A 539 11.87 -21.30 -19.44
CA ARG A 539 10.55 -21.95 -19.37
C ARG A 539 10.72 -23.36 -18.78
N MET A 540 9.92 -23.69 -17.79
CA MET A 540 9.85 -25.05 -17.26
C MET A 540 9.15 -25.98 -18.28
N PRO A 541 9.60 -27.23 -18.46
CA PRO A 541 9.00 -28.17 -19.39
C PRO A 541 7.58 -28.59 -18.99
N GLU A 542 6.75 -28.87 -19.99
CA GLU A 542 5.35 -29.26 -19.85
C GLU A 542 5.17 -30.79 -20.01
N GLY A 543 4.04 -31.33 -19.57
CA GLY A 543 3.71 -32.75 -19.70
C GLY A 543 4.26 -33.65 -18.58
N SER A 544 4.47 -34.93 -18.91
CA SER A 544 4.85 -35.97 -17.94
C SER A 544 6.29 -35.83 -17.44
N LYS A 545 6.48 -35.89 -16.12
CA LYS A 545 7.80 -35.85 -15.46
C LYS A 545 8.64 -37.12 -15.74
N ASN A 546 9.19 -37.20 -16.94
CA ASN A 546 10.10 -38.25 -17.39
C ASN A 546 11.57 -37.77 -17.35
N LYS A 547 12.51 -38.56 -17.87
CA LYS A 547 13.93 -38.16 -17.91
C LYS A 547 14.18 -36.91 -18.75
N GLN A 548 13.53 -36.75 -19.90
CA GLN A 548 13.65 -35.56 -20.73
C GLN A 548 13.15 -34.31 -19.98
N TRP A 549 12.04 -34.41 -19.25
CA TRP A 549 11.53 -33.34 -18.39
C TRP A 549 12.55 -32.92 -17.32
N LEU A 550 13.25 -33.87 -16.70
CA LEU A 550 14.36 -33.56 -15.78
C LEU A 550 15.51 -32.84 -16.50
N ASP A 551 15.97 -33.37 -17.63
CA ASP A 551 17.07 -32.81 -18.42
C ASP A 551 16.73 -31.41 -19.02
N GLU A 552 15.44 -31.07 -19.13
CA GLU A 552 14.93 -29.74 -19.51
C GLU A 552 14.79 -28.79 -18.31
N ALA A 553 14.23 -29.26 -17.19
CA ALA A 553 14.12 -28.50 -15.94
C ALA A 553 15.50 -28.11 -15.38
N ASP A 554 16.48 -29.02 -15.45
CA ASP A 554 17.86 -28.75 -15.05
C ASP A 554 18.51 -27.66 -15.92
N ARG A 555 18.23 -27.64 -17.22
CA ARG A 555 18.71 -26.58 -18.14
C ARG A 555 18.12 -25.22 -17.77
N ALA A 556 16.82 -25.15 -17.47
CA ALA A 556 16.17 -23.91 -17.03
C ALA A 556 16.74 -23.39 -15.70
N ARG A 557 16.91 -24.28 -14.71
CA ARG A 557 17.54 -23.98 -13.41
C ARG A 557 18.97 -23.47 -13.58
N LYS A 558 19.79 -24.17 -14.37
CA LYS A 558 21.18 -23.78 -14.65
C LYS A 558 21.28 -22.43 -15.37
N ALA A 559 20.38 -22.15 -16.32
CA ALA A 559 20.32 -20.85 -16.98
C ALA A 559 19.99 -19.71 -16.00
N LEU A 560 19.08 -19.95 -15.05
CA LEU A 560 18.71 -18.99 -14.01
C LEU A 560 19.88 -18.71 -13.05
N THR A 561 20.55 -19.75 -12.56
CA THR A 561 21.75 -19.61 -11.71
C THR A 561 22.87 -18.84 -12.42
N GLN A 562 23.08 -19.07 -13.73
CA GLN A 562 24.05 -18.35 -14.53
C GLN A 562 23.70 -16.86 -14.73
N LEU A 563 22.42 -16.53 -14.89
CA LEU A 563 21.95 -15.15 -14.92
C LEU A 563 22.27 -14.44 -13.59
N TRP A 564 21.86 -15.02 -12.45
CA TRP A 564 22.02 -14.37 -11.15
C TRP A 564 23.47 -14.28 -10.67
N SER A 565 24.29 -15.29 -10.99
CA SER A 565 25.76 -15.21 -10.87
C SER A 565 26.32 -13.97 -11.58
N ARG A 566 25.82 -13.66 -12.78
CA ARG A 566 26.24 -12.51 -13.58
C ARG A 566 25.65 -11.17 -13.10
N VAL A 567 24.44 -11.17 -12.53
CA VAL A 567 23.89 -9.98 -11.85
C VAL A 567 24.75 -9.64 -10.63
N ARG A 568 25.08 -10.64 -9.80
CA ARG A 568 25.98 -10.51 -8.64
C ARG A 568 27.38 -10.02 -9.02
N GLU A 569 27.92 -10.49 -10.14
CA GLU A 569 29.17 -9.99 -10.72
C GLU A 569 29.09 -8.49 -11.08
N ASN A 570 28.02 -8.06 -11.75
CA ASN A 570 27.83 -6.65 -12.10
C ASN A 570 27.69 -5.76 -10.84
N TYR A 571 26.87 -6.16 -9.85
CA TYR A 571 26.75 -5.39 -8.60
C TYR A 571 28.07 -5.32 -7.82
N ARG A 572 28.86 -6.41 -7.77
CA ARG A 572 30.19 -6.38 -7.14
C ARG A 572 31.14 -5.42 -7.85
N LYS A 573 31.14 -5.38 -9.19
CA LYS A 573 31.94 -4.42 -9.96
C LYS A 573 31.47 -2.98 -9.77
N MET A 574 30.16 -2.75 -9.67
CA MET A 574 29.59 -1.44 -9.34
C MET A 574 30.06 -0.99 -7.95
N TYR A 575 29.95 -1.83 -6.93
CA TYR A 575 30.41 -1.52 -5.57
C TYR A 575 31.93 -1.25 -5.52
N GLN A 576 32.72 -1.94 -6.33
CA GLN A 576 34.16 -1.66 -6.50
C GLN A 576 34.44 -0.34 -7.23
N GLN A 577 33.72 -0.03 -8.31
CA GLN A 577 33.89 1.21 -9.09
C GLN A 577 33.50 2.48 -8.31
N PHE A 578 32.57 2.34 -7.37
CA PHE A 578 32.01 3.44 -6.58
C PHE A 578 32.47 3.41 -5.11
N ASP A 579 33.63 2.82 -4.79
CA ASP A 579 34.24 2.81 -3.46
C ASP A 579 33.27 2.48 -2.31
N VAL A 580 32.52 1.38 -2.44
CA VAL A 580 31.74 0.80 -1.34
C VAL A 580 32.66 -0.15 -0.56
N ASN A 581 32.72 -0.01 0.77
CA ASN A 581 33.66 -0.76 1.58
C ASN A 581 33.38 -2.29 1.54
N SER A 582 34.36 -3.10 1.92
CA SER A 582 34.29 -4.57 1.79
C SER A 582 33.27 -5.25 2.70
N ALA A 583 32.90 -4.64 3.84
CA ALA A 583 31.90 -5.18 4.75
C ALA A 583 30.48 -4.95 4.19
N ASP A 584 30.15 -3.72 3.82
CA ASP A 584 28.90 -3.38 3.13
C ASP A 584 28.73 -4.16 1.83
N SER A 585 29.80 -4.25 1.02
CA SER A 585 29.79 -5.01 -0.22
C SER A 585 29.46 -6.49 0.03
N LYS A 586 29.97 -7.09 1.11
CA LYS A 586 29.69 -8.49 1.47
C LYS A 586 28.24 -8.69 1.93
N ASP A 587 27.73 -7.77 2.74
CA ASP A 587 26.33 -7.76 3.20
C ASP A 587 25.35 -7.59 2.03
N LEU A 588 25.51 -6.56 1.21
CA LEU A 588 24.66 -6.33 0.04
C LEU A 588 24.76 -7.46 -0.99
N LEU A 589 25.92 -8.10 -1.17
CA LEU A 589 26.06 -9.24 -2.09
C LEU A 589 25.45 -10.56 -1.59
N HIS A 590 24.80 -10.57 -0.42
CA HIS A 590 24.02 -11.70 0.10
C HIS A 590 22.70 -11.91 -0.65
N ILE A 591 21.98 -10.82 -1.00
CA ILE A 591 20.62 -10.89 -1.59
C ILE A 591 20.58 -11.46 -3.03
N PHE A 592 21.72 -11.85 -3.59
CA PHE A 592 21.89 -12.44 -4.92
C PHE A 592 22.24 -13.94 -4.88
N SER A 593 22.23 -14.55 -3.69
CA SER A 593 22.61 -15.97 -3.47
C SER A 593 21.45 -16.86 -3.05
N TYR A 594 20.19 -16.47 -3.32
CA TYR A 594 19.06 -17.36 -3.02
C TYR A 594 19.08 -18.64 -3.88
N CYS A 595 19.63 -18.57 -5.10
CA CYS A 595 19.90 -19.74 -5.95
C CYS A 595 21.01 -20.66 -5.39
N ASP A 596 21.90 -20.12 -4.56
CA ASP A 596 23.03 -20.84 -3.96
C ASP A 596 22.65 -21.52 -2.63
N SER A 597 21.41 -21.32 -2.15
CA SER A 597 20.97 -21.81 -0.83
C SER A 597 20.99 -23.35 -0.72
N PRO A 598 21.62 -23.93 0.33
CA PRO A 598 21.59 -25.37 0.58
C PRO A 598 20.18 -25.95 0.63
N ASP A 599 19.22 -25.24 1.21
CA ASP A 599 17.82 -25.70 1.35
C ASP A 599 17.15 -25.86 -0.03
N LEU A 600 17.44 -24.95 -0.97
CA LEU A 600 16.95 -25.03 -2.34
C LEU A 600 17.58 -26.21 -3.08
N GLN A 601 18.89 -26.42 -2.92
CA GLN A 601 19.59 -27.53 -3.56
C GLN A 601 19.10 -28.88 -3.00
N ALA A 602 18.83 -28.98 -1.70
CA ALA A 602 18.20 -30.14 -1.07
C ALA A 602 16.78 -30.38 -1.61
N THR A 603 15.95 -29.34 -1.72
CA THR A 603 14.59 -29.42 -2.29
C THR A 603 14.62 -29.91 -3.75
N ILE A 604 15.54 -29.39 -4.57
CA ILE A 604 15.71 -29.81 -5.97
C ILE A 604 16.22 -31.26 -6.05
N ALA A 605 17.13 -31.68 -5.17
CA ALA A 605 17.60 -33.06 -5.09
C ALA A 605 16.50 -34.04 -4.65
N GLN A 606 15.63 -33.63 -3.73
CA GLN A 606 14.46 -34.41 -3.31
C GLN A 606 13.45 -34.56 -4.45
N GLU A 607 13.10 -33.47 -5.15
CA GLU A 607 12.20 -33.55 -6.32
C GLU A 607 12.79 -34.45 -7.41
N ARG A 608 14.10 -34.31 -7.71
CA ARG A 608 14.80 -35.18 -8.66
C ARG A 608 14.69 -36.65 -8.26
N THR A 609 14.92 -36.96 -6.99
CA THR A 609 14.90 -38.33 -6.46
C THR A 609 13.50 -38.93 -6.57
N GLU A 610 12.46 -38.17 -6.21
CA GLU A 610 11.06 -38.62 -6.32
C GLU A 610 10.63 -38.83 -7.78
N ILE A 611 11.02 -37.94 -8.69
CA ILE A 611 10.74 -38.12 -10.12
C ILE A 611 11.46 -39.37 -10.65
N LEU A 612 12.75 -39.56 -10.33
CA LEU A 612 13.48 -40.77 -10.74
C LEU A 612 12.87 -42.05 -10.15
N ARG A 613 12.38 -42.01 -8.91
CA ARG A 613 11.63 -43.11 -8.28
C ARG A 613 10.32 -43.42 -9.03
N SER A 614 9.59 -42.38 -9.47
CA SER A 614 8.35 -42.52 -10.25
C SER A 614 8.56 -43.06 -11.67
N ILE A 615 9.77 -42.92 -12.22
CA ILE A 615 10.16 -43.43 -13.55
C ILE A 615 10.60 -44.90 -13.49
N GLN A 616 11.05 -45.40 -12.33
CA GLN A 616 11.42 -46.82 -12.20
C GLN A 616 10.17 -47.72 -12.28
N PRO A 617 10.21 -48.82 -13.04
CA PRO A 617 9.12 -49.79 -13.05
C PRO A 617 9.04 -50.43 -11.67
N GLN A 618 7.91 -50.24 -10.96
CA GLN A 618 7.64 -51.00 -9.74
C GLN A 618 7.70 -52.50 -10.07
N PRO A 619 8.41 -53.33 -9.28
CA PRO A 619 8.46 -54.76 -9.51
C PRO A 619 7.04 -55.33 -9.40
N ARG A 620 6.53 -55.86 -10.51
CA ARG A 620 5.24 -56.57 -10.50
C ARG A 620 5.37 -57.78 -9.59
N ILE A 621 4.77 -57.71 -8.40
CA ILE A 621 4.51 -58.88 -7.58
C ILE A 621 3.54 -59.75 -8.38
N LEU A 622 4.08 -60.78 -9.04
CA LEU A 622 3.32 -61.78 -9.76
C LEU A 622 2.61 -62.69 -8.74
N SER A 623 1.45 -62.24 -8.28
CA SER A 623 0.49 -63.08 -7.56
C SER A 623 -0.04 -64.15 -8.53
N SER A 624 0.66 -65.29 -8.60
CA SER A 624 0.33 -66.40 -9.47
C SER A 624 -0.98 -67.06 -9.03
N ILE A 625 -2.05 -66.85 -9.81
CA ILE A 625 -3.30 -67.60 -9.72
C ILE A 625 -3.35 -68.55 -10.93
N PRO A 626 -3.53 -69.88 -10.74
CA PRO A 626 -3.55 -70.84 -11.85
C PRO A 626 -4.72 -70.66 -12.82
N HIS A 627 -4.60 -71.28 -14.00
CA HIS A 627 -5.60 -71.28 -15.06
C HIS A 627 -6.98 -71.80 -14.63
N ALA A 628 -8.01 -71.15 -15.15
CA ALA A 628 -9.21 -71.80 -15.66
C ALA A 628 -9.54 -71.20 -17.04
N SER A 629 -9.92 -72.03 -18.01
CA SER A 629 -10.11 -71.62 -19.41
C SER A 629 -11.58 -71.70 -19.83
N ALA A 630 -12.09 -70.64 -20.46
CA ALA A 630 -13.25 -70.67 -21.33
C ALA A 630 -13.08 -69.62 -22.44
N ILE A 631 -13.59 -69.91 -23.63
CA ILE A 631 -13.55 -69.07 -24.82
C ILE A 631 -14.98 -68.67 -25.16
N GLU A 632 -15.21 -67.38 -25.45
CA GLU A 632 -16.01 -66.92 -26.60
C GLU A 632 -15.85 -65.40 -26.81
N ASP A 633 -16.32 -64.90 -27.96
CA ASP A 633 -15.83 -63.68 -28.61
C ASP A 633 -17.00 -62.73 -28.99
N ILE A 634 -16.75 -61.75 -29.88
CA ILE A 634 -17.71 -60.85 -30.55
C ILE A 634 -18.39 -59.78 -29.62
N PRO A 635 -18.97 -58.66 -30.15
CA PRO A 635 -18.18 -57.43 -30.21
C PRO A 635 -18.82 -56.15 -29.61
N ARG A 636 -18.03 -55.06 -29.64
CA ARG A 636 -18.41 -53.67 -29.28
C ARG A 636 -19.75 -53.19 -29.85
N LYS A 637 -20.50 -52.42 -29.05
CA LYS A 637 -21.37 -51.31 -29.51
C LYS A 637 -21.39 -50.17 -28.49
N MET A 638 -21.69 -48.96 -28.96
CA MET A 638 -21.81 -47.73 -28.15
C MET A 638 -23.28 -47.28 -28.11
N ALA A 639 -23.74 -46.68 -26.99
CA ALA A 639 -24.52 -45.43 -26.97
C ALA A 639 -25.04 -45.04 -25.55
N ASN A 640 -24.85 -43.76 -25.22
CA ASN A 640 -25.77 -42.82 -24.53
C ASN A 640 -26.51 -43.17 -23.21
N LEU A 641 -26.18 -42.37 -22.19
CA LEU A 641 -27.08 -41.48 -21.40
C LEU A 641 -28.45 -41.99 -20.89
N GLY A 642 -28.60 -41.97 -19.56
CA GLY A 642 -29.87 -42.02 -18.81
C GLY A 642 -29.65 -41.52 -17.37
N GLU A 643 -30.68 -40.98 -16.70
CA GLU A 643 -30.54 -40.19 -15.46
C GLU A 643 -30.77 -40.96 -14.13
N GLU A 644 -30.44 -40.30 -13.01
CA GLU A 644 -30.60 -40.74 -11.61
C GLU A 644 -32.11 -40.84 -11.19
N PRO A 645 -32.50 -41.61 -10.14
CA PRO A 645 -32.36 -41.07 -8.78
C PRO A 645 -32.10 -42.07 -7.61
N LYS A 646 -31.44 -41.53 -6.57
CA LYS A 646 -31.20 -42.04 -5.19
C LYS A 646 -32.18 -43.05 -4.56
N GLN A 647 -31.63 -43.92 -3.68
CA GLN A 647 -32.13 -44.08 -2.30
C GLN A 647 -31.01 -44.46 -1.29
N LYS A 648 -31.32 -44.42 0.02
CA LYS A 648 -30.38 -44.62 1.16
C LYS A 648 -30.66 -45.93 1.91
N ASN A 649 -29.67 -46.50 2.60
CA ASN A 649 -29.88 -47.06 3.95
C ASN A 649 -28.58 -47.21 4.79
N LYS A 650 -28.69 -47.60 6.07
CA LYS A 650 -27.62 -47.55 7.11
C LYS A 650 -27.24 -48.90 7.74
N SER A 651 -25.93 -49.11 7.98
CA SER A 651 -25.27 -50.10 8.86
C SER A 651 -23.82 -49.60 9.10
N LYS A 652 -23.01 -49.78 10.18
CA LYS A 652 -23.02 -50.53 11.47
C LYS A 652 -22.98 -52.07 11.41
N CYS A 653 -22.19 -52.79 12.23
CA CYS A 653 -21.11 -52.43 13.18
C CYS A 653 -20.30 -53.70 13.56
N VAL A 654 -19.25 -53.59 14.42
CA VAL A 654 -18.47 -54.68 15.06
C VAL A 654 -17.55 -55.45 14.06
N SER A 655 -16.20 -55.45 14.11
CA SER A 655 -15.18 -55.60 15.18
C SER A 655 -14.92 -57.03 15.62
N LEU A 656 -13.66 -57.50 15.53
CA LEU A 656 -12.96 -58.24 16.59
C LEU A 656 -11.49 -58.53 16.21
N ASP A 657 -10.67 -58.72 17.24
CA ASP A 657 -9.21 -58.72 17.20
C ASP A 657 -8.60 -60.14 17.15
N SER A 658 -7.28 -60.23 16.97
CA SER A 658 -6.45 -61.34 17.47
C SER A 658 -5.00 -60.87 17.62
N GLU A 659 -4.36 -61.27 18.72
CA GLU A 659 -3.12 -60.69 19.23
C GLU A 659 -1.89 -61.62 19.06
N VAL A 660 -0.71 -61.04 18.73
CA VAL A 660 0.59 -61.22 19.46
C VAL A 660 1.23 -62.64 19.48
N PRO A 661 2.52 -62.88 19.87
CA PRO A 661 3.75 -62.05 19.92
C PRO A 661 4.89 -62.53 18.98
N SER A 662 5.99 -61.76 18.88
CA SER A 662 7.35 -62.24 19.28
C SER A 662 8.43 -61.15 19.12
N ASN A 663 9.45 -61.19 20.00
CA ASN A 663 10.62 -60.31 20.03
C ASN A 663 11.64 -60.72 18.92
N GLU A 664 12.75 -60.04 18.60
CA GLU A 664 13.74 -59.34 19.44
C GLU A 664 14.48 -58.20 18.65
N PRO A 665 15.62 -57.58 19.08
CA PRO A 665 15.73 -56.11 19.03
C PRO A 665 16.69 -55.55 17.98
N ALA A 666 16.41 -54.34 17.47
CA ALA A 666 17.36 -53.57 16.66
C ALA A 666 17.22 -52.04 16.84
N ILE A 667 18.32 -51.41 17.26
CA ILE A 667 18.81 -50.04 16.93
C ILE A 667 17.78 -48.88 16.97
N PRO A 668 17.96 -47.85 17.83
CA PRO A 668 17.05 -46.70 17.87
C PRO A 668 17.14 -45.86 16.57
N PRO A 669 16.02 -45.61 15.88
CA PRO A 669 15.93 -44.52 14.91
C PRO A 669 16.06 -43.16 15.62
N LYS A 670 16.45 -42.12 14.87
CA LYS A 670 16.32 -40.73 15.36
C LYS A 670 14.85 -40.37 15.48
N ASP A 671 14.52 -39.48 16.42
CA ASP A 671 13.16 -38.95 16.59
C ASP A 671 12.64 -38.27 15.30
N GLU A 672 11.79 -38.97 14.56
CA GLU A 672 10.84 -38.32 13.67
C GLU A 672 9.79 -37.62 14.54
N SER A 673 9.99 -36.33 14.78
CA SER A 673 9.02 -35.50 15.51
C SER A 673 7.68 -35.52 14.79
N SER A 674 6.71 -36.27 15.33
CA SER A 674 5.39 -36.45 14.74
C SER A 674 4.68 -35.11 14.59
N MET A 675 4.71 -34.54 13.38
CA MET A 675 3.98 -33.31 13.07
C MET A 675 2.49 -33.57 13.19
N THR A 676 1.87 -32.97 14.21
CA THR A 676 0.41 -32.99 14.34
C THR A 676 -0.20 -32.28 13.15
N LYS A 677 -0.83 -33.04 12.25
CA LYS A 677 -1.51 -32.53 11.06
C LYS A 677 -2.58 -31.50 11.47
N LEU A 678 -2.64 -30.38 10.74
CA LEU A 678 -3.68 -29.38 10.89
C LEU A 678 -5.03 -29.95 10.41
N PRO A 679 -6.11 -29.80 11.19
CA PRO A 679 -7.42 -30.27 10.80
C PRO A 679 -7.96 -29.45 9.63
N LEU A 680 -8.57 -30.12 8.65
CA LEU A 680 -9.05 -29.47 7.43
C LEU A 680 -10.19 -28.46 7.72
N PRO A 681 -10.18 -27.27 7.08
CA PRO A 681 -11.33 -26.37 7.09
C PRO A 681 -12.62 -27.06 6.68
N LYS A 682 -13.68 -26.88 7.48
CA LYS A 682 -15.00 -27.48 7.23
C LYS A 682 -15.64 -26.97 5.92
N ARG A 683 -15.28 -25.76 5.50
CA ARG A 683 -15.80 -25.07 4.31
C ARG A 683 -15.19 -25.69 3.05
N SER A 684 -16.03 -26.25 2.17
CA SER A 684 -15.52 -27.04 1.03
C SER A 684 -14.69 -26.23 0.02
N LYS A 685 -15.02 -24.94 -0.18
CA LYS A 685 -14.21 -24.01 -1.00
C LYS A 685 -12.80 -23.81 -0.44
N SER A 686 -12.63 -23.86 0.87
CA SER A 686 -11.35 -23.64 1.54
C SER A 686 -10.44 -24.85 1.37
N ARG A 687 -10.99 -26.07 1.45
CA ARG A 687 -10.27 -27.31 1.09
C ARG A 687 -9.83 -27.33 -0.37
N ASP A 688 -10.70 -26.91 -1.29
CA ASP A 688 -10.39 -26.74 -2.71
C ASP A 688 -9.30 -25.68 -2.95
N THR A 689 -9.32 -24.58 -2.20
CA THR A 689 -8.28 -23.55 -2.24
C THR A 689 -6.93 -24.09 -1.75
N ILE A 690 -6.90 -24.86 -0.64
CA ILE A 690 -5.66 -25.47 -0.13
C ILE A 690 -5.10 -26.50 -1.14
N ARG A 691 -5.95 -27.31 -1.80
CA ARG A 691 -5.53 -28.20 -2.90
C ARG A 691 -4.84 -27.46 -4.04
N ARG A 692 -5.23 -26.23 -4.34
CA ARG A 692 -4.67 -25.41 -5.43
C ARG A 692 -3.40 -24.65 -5.02
N LEU A 693 -3.23 -24.37 -3.72
CA LEU A 693 -1.98 -23.84 -3.15
C LEU A 693 -0.90 -24.92 -3.06
N PHE A 694 -1.28 -26.16 -2.75
CA PHE A 694 -0.38 -27.31 -2.60
C PHE A 694 -0.82 -28.48 -3.51
N PRO A 695 -0.73 -28.31 -4.85
CA PRO A 695 -1.27 -29.23 -5.84
C PRO A 695 -0.62 -30.61 -5.80
N ALA A 696 -1.44 -31.65 -5.91
CA ALA A 696 -1.01 -33.03 -6.00
C ALA A 696 -0.70 -33.44 -7.44
N VAL A 697 -1.51 -32.96 -8.38
CA VAL A 697 -1.47 -33.34 -9.80
C VAL A 697 -1.73 -32.11 -10.69
N MET A 698 -1.26 -32.16 -11.95
CA MET A 698 -1.48 -31.09 -12.94
C MET A 698 -2.96 -30.79 -13.26
N SER A 699 -3.91 -31.63 -12.83
CA SER A 699 -5.36 -31.36 -12.87
C SER A 699 -5.77 -30.20 -11.96
N ASP A 700 -5.11 -30.07 -10.81
CA ASP A 700 -5.54 -29.24 -9.69
C ASP A 700 -5.30 -27.75 -9.98
N LEU A 701 -4.50 -27.48 -11.01
CA LEU A 701 -4.05 -26.17 -11.46
C LEU A 701 -4.91 -25.58 -12.60
N LYS A 702 -6.10 -26.14 -12.88
CA LYS A 702 -6.87 -25.82 -14.10
C LYS A 702 -7.94 -24.72 -13.97
N SER A 703 -8.09 -24.05 -12.82
CA SER A 703 -9.05 -22.93 -12.70
C SER A 703 -8.66 -21.87 -11.68
N THR A 704 -9.19 -20.65 -11.88
CA THR A 704 -9.00 -19.49 -11.00
C THR A 704 -9.77 -19.61 -9.68
N ILE A 705 -9.35 -18.86 -8.66
CA ILE A 705 -10.06 -18.69 -7.38
C ILE A 705 -10.45 -17.23 -7.21
N HIS A 706 -11.66 -16.95 -6.73
CA HIS A 706 -12.09 -15.59 -6.38
C HIS A 706 -11.36 -15.08 -5.14
N TRP A 707 -10.89 -13.83 -5.14
CA TRP A 707 -10.05 -13.29 -4.06
C TRP A 707 -10.66 -13.48 -2.66
N GLN A 708 -11.93 -13.10 -2.49
CA GLN A 708 -12.64 -13.27 -1.22
C GLN A 708 -12.78 -14.74 -0.76
N ASP A 709 -12.73 -15.73 -1.67
CA ASP A 709 -12.68 -17.14 -1.28
C ASP A 709 -11.29 -17.57 -0.79
N PHE A 710 -10.23 -16.95 -1.30
CA PHE A 710 -8.87 -17.11 -0.79
C PHE A 710 -8.68 -16.42 0.56
N VAL A 711 -9.15 -15.18 0.74
CA VAL A 711 -9.13 -14.47 2.04
C VAL A 711 -9.83 -15.31 3.11
N ALA A 712 -11.06 -15.79 2.83
CA ALA A 712 -11.79 -16.67 3.74
C ALA A 712 -11.05 -18.00 4.04
N THR A 713 -10.26 -18.53 3.09
CA THR A 713 -9.42 -19.72 3.33
C THR A 713 -8.26 -19.42 4.28
N MET A 714 -7.61 -18.26 4.14
CA MET A 714 -6.56 -17.85 5.07
C MET A 714 -7.12 -17.64 6.49
N CYS A 715 -8.32 -17.08 6.62
CA CYS A 715 -9.00 -16.96 7.92
C CYS A 715 -9.40 -18.33 8.50
N ASP A 716 -9.89 -19.27 7.67
CA ASP A 716 -10.14 -20.67 8.08
C ASP A 716 -8.86 -21.39 8.56
N LEU A 717 -7.68 -20.98 8.08
CA LEU A 717 -6.36 -21.44 8.51
C LEU A 717 -5.84 -20.72 9.77
N GLY A 718 -6.60 -19.79 10.35
CA GLY A 718 -6.25 -19.04 11.58
C GLY A 718 -5.45 -17.75 11.35
N PHE A 719 -5.25 -17.30 10.11
CA PHE A 719 -4.62 -16.01 9.84
C PHE A 719 -5.60 -14.86 10.07
N HIS A 720 -5.14 -13.80 10.74
CA HIS A 720 -5.82 -12.51 10.70
C HIS A 720 -5.50 -11.81 9.38
N SER A 721 -6.52 -11.58 8.55
CA SER A 721 -6.41 -10.86 7.28
C SER A 721 -6.62 -9.35 7.46
N GLU A 722 -5.65 -8.55 7.03
CA GLU A 722 -5.67 -7.09 7.15
C GLU A 722 -5.37 -6.44 5.80
N HIS A 723 -6.33 -5.71 5.23
CA HIS A 723 -6.14 -4.94 3.99
C HIS A 723 -5.41 -3.62 4.31
N ARG A 724 -4.21 -3.43 3.75
CA ARG A 724 -3.24 -2.40 4.14
C ARG A 724 -3.16 -1.19 3.19
N GLY A 725 -3.63 -1.33 1.95
CA GLY A 725 -3.58 -0.27 0.95
C GLY A 725 -3.51 -0.82 -0.47
N GLY A 726 -4.20 -0.20 -1.42
CA GLY A 726 -4.17 -0.63 -2.83
C GLY A 726 -4.53 -2.12 -2.99
N SER A 727 -3.63 -2.87 -3.62
CA SER A 727 -3.76 -4.33 -3.75
C SER A 727 -3.40 -5.13 -2.50
N GLU A 728 -2.81 -4.54 -1.46
CA GLU A 728 -2.09 -5.31 -0.43
C GLU A 728 -2.95 -5.78 0.73
N TRP A 729 -2.89 -7.10 0.95
CA TRP A 729 -3.44 -7.77 2.12
C TRP A 729 -2.31 -8.45 2.89
N THR A 730 -2.21 -8.14 4.18
CA THR A 730 -1.29 -8.80 5.12
C THR A 730 -2.05 -9.86 5.90
N PHE A 731 -1.53 -11.08 5.92
CA PHE A 731 -2.06 -12.19 6.70
C PHE A 731 -1.13 -12.44 7.88
N LYS A 732 -1.53 -12.02 9.09
CA LYS A 732 -0.76 -12.20 10.33
C LYS A 732 -1.13 -13.52 11.01
N SER A 733 -0.14 -14.37 11.29
CA SER A 733 -0.30 -15.60 12.07
C SER A 733 -0.32 -15.28 13.56
N LEU A 734 -1.36 -15.76 14.24
CA LEU A 734 -1.47 -15.78 15.70
C LEU A 734 -0.70 -17.00 16.24
N GLY A 735 -0.06 -16.89 17.41
CA GLY A 735 0.71 -17.99 18.00
C GLY A 735 -0.13 -19.24 18.24
N SER A 736 0.48 -20.42 18.19
CA SER A 736 -0.25 -21.69 18.32
C SER A 736 -0.80 -21.91 19.74
N ASP A 737 -2.11 -22.04 19.87
CA ASP A 737 -2.78 -22.54 21.06
C ASP A 737 -2.44 -24.02 21.31
N GLU A 738 -2.62 -24.45 22.57
CA GLU A 738 -2.54 -25.85 23.05
C GLU A 738 -3.49 -26.83 22.33
N LYS A 739 -4.31 -26.35 21.39
CA LYS A 739 -5.28 -27.13 20.59
C LYS A 739 -4.94 -27.15 19.09
N GLY A 740 -3.68 -26.87 18.73
CA GLY A 740 -3.20 -26.97 17.35
C GLY A 740 -3.80 -25.95 16.39
N ARG A 741 -4.27 -24.80 16.91
CA ARG A 741 -4.77 -23.67 16.12
C ARG A 741 -3.88 -22.46 16.31
N ILE A 742 -3.60 -21.79 15.21
CA ILE A 742 -3.04 -20.43 15.13
C ILE A 742 -4.08 -19.51 15.81
N GLY A 743 -3.80 -18.96 17.00
CA GLY A 743 -4.86 -18.39 17.87
C GLY A 743 -4.50 -17.31 18.92
N SER A 744 -3.31 -17.30 19.54
CA SER A 744 -3.03 -16.43 20.71
C SER A 744 -1.62 -15.78 20.73
N GLU A 745 -1.17 -15.29 21.89
CA GLU A 745 0.02 -14.43 22.04
C GLU A 745 0.90 -14.82 23.24
N LYS A 746 2.22 -14.90 23.01
CA LYS A 746 3.27 -14.69 24.02
C LYS A 746 4.34 -13.79 23.39
N GLU A 747 4.85 -12.84 24.16
CA GLU A 747 5.82 -11.85 23.67
C GLU A 747 7.24 -12.43 23.64
N ASP A 748 7.70 -12.82 22.45
CA ASP A 748 9.12 -13.13 22.20
C ASP A 748 9.76 -11.96 21.43
N THR A 749 10.48 -11.10 22.14
CA THR A 749 10.80 -9.72 21.73
C THR A 749 11.92 -9.59 20.68
N ASN A 750 12.14 -10.59 19.81
CA ASN A 750 13.23 -10.56 18.82
C ASN A 750 12.99 -11.30 17.49
N ARG A 751 11.80 -11.84 17.21
CA ARG A 751 11.39 -12.21 15.85
C ARG A 751 9.88 -12.03 15.67
N SER A 752 9.48 -11.49 14.52
CA SER A 752 8.12 -10.98 14.28
C SER A 752 7.03 -12.06 14.35
N LYS A 753 5.84 -11.65 14.81
CA LYS A 753 4.56 -12.32 14.52
C LYS A 753 4.54 -12.61 13.02
N LYS A 754 4.59 -13.89 12.62
CA LYS A 754 4.83 -14.27 11.23
C LYS A 754 3.69 -13.73 10.34
N SER A 755 4.00 -12.79 9.46
CA SER A 755 3.07 -12.21 8.49
C SER A 755 3.35 -12.72 7.06
N ILE A 756 2.46 -12.44 6.11
CA ILE A 756 2.74 -12.52 4.67
C ILE A 756 1.88 -11.51 3.91
N VAL A 757 2.51 -10.76 3.00
CA VAL A 757 1.82 -9.83 2.08
C VAL A 757 1.44 -10.56 0.80
N ILE A 758 0.19 -10.44 0.37
CA ILE A 758 -0.30 -10.98 -0.90
C ILE A 758 -1.14 -9.90 -1.59
N HIS A 759 -0.85 -9.67 -2.87
CA HIS A 759 -1.64 -8.74 -3.69
C HIS A 759 -2.93 -9.39 -4.15
N GLU A 760 -4.03 -8.68 -3.95
CA GLU A 760 -5.29 -8.92 -4.65
C GLU A 760 -5.09 -8.69 -6.16
N PRO A 761 -5.48 -9.64 -7.03
CA PRO A 761 -5.37 -9.48 -8.48
C PRO A 761 -6.30 -8.39 -9.02
N HIS A 762 -5.73 -7.45 -9.77
CA HIS A 762 -6.44 -6.34 -10.40
C HIS A 762 -6.47 -6.49 -11.93
N PRO A 763 -7.58 -6.17 -12.62
CA PRO A 763 -8.87 -5.76 -12.08
C PRO A 763 -9.83 -6.91 -11.74
N GLN A 764 -9.63 -8.14 -12.23
CA GLN A 764 -10.70 -9.18 -12.18
C GLN A 764 -10.87 -9.91 -10.82
N HIS A 765 -10.21 -9.46 -9.74
CA HIS A 765 -10.32 -10.01 -8.38
C HIS A 765 -10.18 -11.56 -8.30
N ARG A 766 -9.36 -12.16 -9.17
CA ARG A 766 -9.22 -13.63 -9.33
C ARG A 766 -7.76 -14.07 -9.39
N LEU A 767 -7.38 -14.99 -8.51
CA LEU A 767 -6.06 -15.61 -8.49
C LEU A 767 -5.95 -16.66 -9.61
N ALA A 768 -4.94 -16.52 -10.46
CA ALA A 768 -4.54 -17.54 -11.42
C ALA A 768 -3.84 -18.72 -10.72
N ALA A 769 -3.91 -19.91 -11.32
CA ALA A 769 -3.25 -21.11 -10.78
C ALA A 769 -1.73 -20.93 -10.61
N VAL A 770 -1.09 -20.19 -11.52
CA VAL A 770 0.32 -19.81 -11.44
C VAL A 770 0.59 -18.94 -10.19
N SER A 771 -0.24 -17.93 -9.93
CA SER A 771 -0.16 -17.11 -8.72
C SER A 771 -0.33 -17.94 -7.43
N LEU A 772 -1.23 -18.93 -7.45
CA LEU A 772 -1.49 -19.82 -6.32
C LEU A 772 -0.30 -20.73 -6.00
N GLN A 773 0.41 -21.26 -7.00
CA GLN A 773 1.68 -21.99 -6.78
C GLN A 773 2.71 -21.12 -6.05
N TRP A 774 2.84 -19.85 -6.44
CA TRP A 774 3.82 -18.94 -5.85
C TRP A 774 3.44 -18.50 -4.43
N ILE A 775 2.14 -18.29 -4.17
CA ILE A 775 1.62 -18.09 -2.81
C ILE A 775 1.90 -19.34 -1.96
N GLY A 776 1.59 -20.54 -2.46
CA GLY A 776 1.89 -21.81 -1.81
C GLY A 776 3.37 -21.93 -1.42
N LYS A 777 4.29 -21.73 -2.36
CA LYS A 777 5.75 -21.72 -2.09
C LYS A 777 6.18 -20.74 -1.01
N ARG A 778 5.59 -19.53 -0.98
CA ARG A 778 5.87 -18.54 0.08
C ARG A 778 5.29 -18.96 1.43
N LEU A 779 4.11 -19.58 1.45
CA LEU A 779 3.52 -20.14 2.66
C LEU A 779 4.37 -21.31 3.22
N SER A 780 4.89 -22.19 2.36
CA SER A 780 5.84 -23.24 2.75
C SER A 780 7.12 -22.63 3.34
N ARG A 781 7.77 -21.70 2.62
CA ARG A 781 9.00 -21.02 3.06
C ARG A 781 8.84 -20.35 4.42
N ARG A 782 7.71 -19.67 4.65
CA ARG A 782 7.53 -18.75 5.80
C ARG A 782 6.88 -19.41 7.01
N PHE A 783 5.97 -20.36 6.80
CA PHE A 783 5.18 -21.01 7.86
C PHE A 783 5.41 -22.52 8.00
N GLY A 784 6.06 -23.18 7.04
CA GLY A 784 6.15 -24.64 7.01
C GLY A 784 4.85 -25.33 6.55
N LEU A 785 3.99 -24.60 5.82
CA LEU A 785 2.76 -25.14 5.25
C LEU A 785 3.01 -25.81 3.91
N GLY A 786 2.75 -27.11 3.83
CA GLY A 786 2.67 -27.90 2.60
C GLY A 786 1.42 -28.78 2.60
N ARG A 787 1.37 -29.83 1.77
CA ARG A 787 0.20 -30.73 1.71
C ARG A 787 0.19 -31.72 2.88
N GLU A 788 1.38 -32.15 3.27
CA GLU A 788 1.70 -33.00 4.42
C GLU A 788 1.33 -32.36 5.76
N SER A 789 1.23 -31.02 5.84
CA SER A 789 0.79 -30.29 7.02
C SER A 789 -0.67 -30.51 7.41
N PHE A 790 -1.47 -31.22 6.59
CA PHE A 790 -2.93 -31.34 6.75
C PHE A 790 -3.43 -32.79 6.82
N GLU A 791 -4.58 -32.96 7.47
CA GLU A 791 -5.45 -34.14 7.30
C GLU A 791 -5.85 -34.32 5.83
N ASP A 792 -6.01 -35.57 5.38
CA ASP A 792 -5.75 -35.97 3.99
C ASP A 792 -6.46 -35.14 2.90
N ILE A 793 -5.63 -34.49 2.07
CA ILE A 793 -5.99 -33.51 1.02
C ILE A 793 -6.00 -34.13 -0.37
#